data_AF-A0A850BHL7-F1
#
_entry.id   AF-A0A850BHL7-F1
#
_cell.length_a   1.000
_cell.length_b   1.000
_cell.length_c   1.000
_cell.angle_alpha   90.00
_cell.angle_beta   90.00
_cell.angle_gamma   90.00
#
_symmetry.space_group_name_H-M   'P 1'
#
loop_
_entity.id
_entity.type
_entity.pdbx_description
1 polymer ?
#
loop_
_entity_poly.entity_id
_entity_poly.type
_entity_poly.pdbx_seq_one_letter_code
_entity_poly.pdbx_strand_id
1 'polypeptide(L)'
;MSTRTWLSTLLCVAGLGTIAGACSGPDPAGSGGQGGESSGGAGGTGSTSSGGGGGGGGGGGEPIVYPDGVLCPKAPANDPRCGPAYDPDKPLSEDELEKALTAGLDVWRFVGTDGACAGCHAPDGFDLAKIGYSDADIERRALAHVDQQKADALVAYIHALRQKHGMTELLHPAKFRPEQPAFEAFAETTPGLQVTDPKAQNERDEAFMHALTDDLKLLWATGKVGSLEQAKQARDEILAVDLLKQKLGIPFDHLSEDGWHGDPHLSIFEWYPAMPTAPLPGKEAEWYALADAYVADPSDKSLWAFYDAIDSLTGCAYDLSGQGDPAFYQRACDWMRLKFKSLQVFQHMLRHTTTKYPDVLADQPAGTTLASALDLVIHRSPIWEAGDFIRIAPLQRPQQTACFSQPNLPCTLLPAPIDSTIHSMPTYEEARIKQGEVFQQSWFVMSWLRDPALVHESHNFATFIGDYLESVLLPHYDIHHAFVVAKMAAEKSAATAWMNAEGFRAGTGKIASVRTFSFKQIRNNKSPPPADDPRRTTHERMFANFARMWIFLVEDDLKTSGEIFDRQEVLRAVRFMRTWIADLEGAEDPAVNALVLSIEALAPTAKELRTPENIAENPGTGLQPTGTWGEFDAPYNGN
;
A
#
# COMPACT_ATOMS: atom_id res chain seq x y z
N MET A 1 -7.75 -26.99 30.18
CA MET A 1 -7.02 -26.87 31.46
C MET A 1 -5.69 -26.19 31.20
N SER A 2 -5.50 -25.01 31.80
CA SER A 2 -4.25 -24.29 32.13
C SER A 2 -3.25 -23.98 31.01
N THR A 3 -3.23 -22.74 30.52
CA THR A 3 -2.32 -21.60 30.90
C THR A 3 -0.97 -21.59 30.18
N ARG A 4 -0.70 -20.53 29.41
CA ARG A 4 0.63 -19.91 29.30
C ARG A 4 0.51 -18.41 29.00
N THR A 5 0.64 -17.66 30.09
CA THR A 5 0.99 -16.25 30.20
C THR A 5 2.47 -16.07 29.88
N TRP A 6 2.88 -15.00 29.19
CA TRP A 6 4.15 -14.32 29.46
C TRP A 6 3.99 -12.82 29.17
N LEU A 7 4.27 -12.02 30.19
CA LEU A 7 4.37 -10.57 30.19
C LEU A 7 5.73 -10.22 30.82
N SER A 8 6.32 -9.16 30.30
CA SER A 8 7.63 -8.56 30.60
C SER A 8 7.89 -8.28 32.09
N THR A 9 9.16 -8.31 32.53
CA THR A 9 9.71 -7.32 33.50
C THR A 9 11.25 -7.25 33.47
N LEU A 10 11.77 -6.02 33.50
CA LEU A 10 13.16 -5.56 33.75
C LEU A 10 13.75 -6.01 35.11
N LEU A 11 15.09 -5.98 35.25
CA LEU A 11 15.78 -5.23 36.32
C LEU A 11 17.29 -4.96 36.07
N CYS A 12 17.77 -3.94 36.78
CA CYS A 12 18.92 -3.03 36.60
C CYS A 12 20.35 -3.48 37.00
N VAL A 13 21.33 -2.82 36.34
CA VAL A 13 22.55 -2.08 36.82
C VAL A 13 23.56 -2.76 37.75
N ALA A 14 24.83 -2.86 37.29
CA ALA A 14 26.01 -2.12 37.81
C ALA A 14 27.33 -2.59 37.15
N GLY A 15 28.16 -1.66 36.67
CA GLY A 15 29.52 -1.95 36.20
C GLY A 15 30.26 -0.69 35.72
N LEU A 16 31.04 -0.10 36.63
CA LEU A 16 31.89 1.07 36.45
C LEU A 16 33.00 0.88 35.39
N GLY A 17 33.32 1.94 34.65
CA GLY A 17 34.50 1.99 33.77
C GLY A 17 34.70 3.35 33.12
N THR A 18 35.35 4.26 33.83
CA THR A 18 35.83 5.59 33.38
C THR A 18 36.92 5.50 32.31
N ILE A 19 36.82 6.27 31.21
CA ILE A 19 37.98 6.93 30.56
C ILE A 19 37.54 8.31 30.03
N ALA A 20 38.34 9.32 30.37
CA ALA A 20 38.23 10.71 29.97
C ALA A 20 38.88 11.00 28.61
N GLY A 21 38.44 12.06 27.93
CA GLY A 21 39.12 12.59 26.75
C GLY A 21 38.40 13.80 26.16
N ALA A 22 38.61 14.97 26.74
CA ALA A 22 38.23 16.27 26.20
C ALA A 22 39.17 16.71 25.07
N CYS A 23 38.66 17.43 24.07
CA CYS A 23 39.39 18.50 23.36
C CYS A 23 38.38 19.42 22.65
N SER A 24 38.67 20.71 22.70
CA SER A 24 37.76 21.83 22.50
C SER A 24 38.09 22.64 21.24
N GLY A 25 37.05 23.07 20.50
CA GLY A 25 36.93 24.33 19.72
C GLY A 25 37.72 24.48 18.40
N PRO A 26 37.52 25.59 17.63
CA PRO A 26 36.50 26.64 17.76
C PRO A 26 35.75 27.00 16.43
N ASP A 27 34.65 27.76 16.57
CA ASP A 27 34.02 28.58 15.51
C ASP A 27 34.99 29.66 14.97
N PRO A 28 34.68 30.24 13.79
CA PRO A 28 34.19 31.61 13.84
C PRO A 28 33.05 31.95 12.86
N ALA A 29 32.32 32.98 13.27
CA ALA A 29 31.24 33.69 12.60
C ALA A 29 31.69 34.50 11.35
N GLY A 30 30.70 34.83 10.51
CA GLY A 30 30.77 35.97 9.58
C GLY A 30 29.48 36.24 8.78
N SER A 31 28.70 37.24 9.23
CA SER A 31 27.99 38.29 8.46
C SER A 31 27.81 38.10 6.93
N GLY A 32 26.64 38.27 6.32
CA GLY A 32 25.73 39.43 6.35
C GLY A 32 25.68 40.10 4.96
N GLY A 33 24.49 40.33 4.39
CA GLY A 33 24.35 41.06 3.12
C GLY A 33 22.93 41.05 2.53
N GLN A 34 22.26 42.20 2.60
CA GLN A 34 20.95 42.51 2.00
C GLN A 34 21.05 42.89 0.51
N GLY A 35 19.94 42.73 -0.22
CA GLY A 35 19.45 43.73 -1.17
C GLY A 35 19.48 43.37 -2.66
N GLY A 36 18.32 43.51 -3.34
CA GLY A 36 18.23 43.58 -4.80
C GLY A 36 16.83 43.31 -5.37
N GLU A 37 16.03 44.36 -5.53
CA GLU A 37 14.74 44.39 -6.26
C GLU A 37 14.89 44.43 -7.80
N SER A 38 13.78 44.09 -8.47
CA SER A 38 13.36 44.46 -9.85
C SER A 38 14.07 43.70 -10.99
N SER A 39 13.47 43.37 -12.14
CA SER A 39 12.27 43.80 -12.90
C SER A 39 11.95 42.67 -13.92
N GLY A 40 10.71 42.38 -14.30
CA GLY A 40 10.01 43.03 -15.42
C GLY A 40 10.36 42.39 -16.79
N GLY A 41 9.44 41.67 -17.43
CA GLY A 41 9.64 41.20 -18.80
C GLY A 41 8.50 40.33 -19.33
N ALA A 42 7.58 40.94 -20.07
CA ALA A 42 6.46 40.31 -20.75
C ALA A 42 6.81 39.87 -22.17
N GLY A 43 6.07 38.87 -22.69
CA GLY A 43 5.68 38.78 -24.10
C GLY A 43 6.33 37.65 -24.91
N GLY A 44 5.50 36.85 -25.59
CA GLY A 44 5.97 35.93 -26.64
C GLY A 44 4.98 34.83 -27.03
N THR A 45 3.94 35.19 -27.80
CA THR A 45 2.98 34.32 -28.48
C THR A 45 3.54 33.65 -29.74
N GLY A 46 3.06 32.43 -30.06
CA GLY A 46 3.08 31.80 -31.41
C GLY A 46 3.33 30.28 -31.33
N SER A 47 2.32 29.40 -31.35
CA SER A 47 1.46 28.92 -32.46
C SER A 47 2.15 28.07 -33.53
N THR A 48 1.66 26.82 -33.67
CA THR A 48 1.43 25.91 -34.84
C THR A 48 2.08 24.53 -34.61
N SER A 49 1.40 23.40 -34.35
CA SER A 49 0.29 22.66 -34.99
C SER A 49 0.77 21.32 -35.61
N SER A 50 -0.07 20.28 -35.47
CA SER A 50 -0.10 18.95 -36.14
C SER A 50 0.88 17.88 -35.65
N GLY A 51 0.51 16.63 -35.34
CA GLY A 51 -0.75 15.86 -35.36
C GLY A 51 -0.54 14.59 -34.50
N GLY A 52 -1.53 13.83 -34.01
CA GLY A 52 -2.86 13.54 -34.53
C GLY A 52 -3.00 12.03 -34.80
N GLY A 53 -3.25 11.26 -33.73
CA GLY A 53 -3.68 9.84 -33.76
C GLY A 53 -3.84 9.39 -32.30
N GLY A 54 -5.01 9.38 -31.67
CA GLY A 54 -6.22 8.62 -32.04
C GLY A 54 -6.03 7.21 -31.47
N GLY A 55 -6.49 6.86 -30.26
CA GLY A 55 -7.72 7.24 -29.58
C GLY A 55 -8.57 5.97 -29.41
N GLY A 56 -8.15 5.11 -28.47
CA GLY A 56 -8.92 3.96 -27.99
C GLY A 56 -9.33 4.22 -26.55
N GLY A 57 -10.63 4.20 -26.27
CA GLY A 57 -11.23 4.73 -25.05
C GLY A 57 -10.78 4.02 -23.76
N GLY A 58 -10.14 4.80 -22.89
CA GLY A 58 -10.07 4.60 -21.43
C GLY A 58 -10.34 5.96 -20.80
N GLY A 59 -11.25 6.02 -19.81
CA GLY A 59 -11.86 7.26 -19.32
C GLY A 59 -10.87 8.40 -19.02
N GLY A 60 -11.09 9.55 -19.66
CA GLY A 60 -10.27 10.76 -19.52
C GLY A 60 -10.34 11.36 -18.12
N GLY A 61 -9.44 10.92 -17.25
CA GLY A 61 -8.99 11.72 -16.12
C GLY A 61 -8.03 12.81 -16.61
N GLU A 62 -7.93 13.91 -15.88
CA GLU A 62 -6.83 14.85 -16.09
C GLU A 62 -5.51 14.12 -15.82
N PRO A 63 -4.48 14.30 -16.67
CA PRO A 63 -3.16 13.74 -16.42
C PRO A 63 -2.65 14.13 -15.03
N ILE A 64 -2.03 13.19 -14.32
CA ILE A 64 -1.33 13.47 -13.06
C ILE A 64 -0.35 14.62 -13.27
N VAL A 65 -0.45 15.61 -12.38
CA VAL A 65 0.60 16.59 -12.15
C VAL A 65 1.34 16.18 -10.89
N TYR A 66 2.59 15.74 -11.06
CA TYR A 66 3.44 15.37 -9.94
C TYR A 66 3.96 16.63 -9.23
N PRO A 67 4.02 16.65 -7.89
CA PRO A 67 4.60 17.77 -7.16
C PRO A 67 6.12 17.84 -7.37
N ASP A 68 6.69 19.05 -7.33
CA ASP A 68 8.13 19.27 -7.50
C ASP A 68 8.99 18.42 -6.55
N GLY A 69 8.47 18.10 -5.36
CA GLY A 69 9.13 17.25 -4.36
C GLY A 69 9.50 15.86 -4.85
N VAL A 70 8.80 15.31 -5.86
CA VAL A 70 9.07 13.97 -6.42
C VAL A 70 9.64 14.00 -7.83
N LEU A 71 9.92 15.18 -8.37
CA LEU A 71 10.52 15.35 -9.70
C LEU A 71 12.04 15.42 -9.61
N CYS A 72 12.71 14.95 -10.66
CA CYS A 72 14.12 15.27 -10.88
C CYS A 72 14.26 16.78 -11.11
N PRO A 73 15.27 17.41 -10.51
CA PRO A 73 15.43 18.86 -10.64
C PRO A 73 15.82 19.22 -12.07
N LYS A 74 15.30 20.35 -12.57
CA LYS A 74 15.61 20.84 -13.93
C LYS A 74 17.07 21.29 -14.00
N ALA A 75 17.74 20.97 -15.10
CA ALA A 75 19.10 21.45 -15.36
C ALA A 75 19.18 22.98 -15.21
N PRO A 76 20.26 23.54 -14.63
CA PRO A 76 21.56 22.91 -14.34
C PRO A 76 21.69 22.30 -12.93
N ALA A 77 20.59 22.10 -12.20
CA ALA A 77 20.66 21.46 -10.90
C ALA A 77 21.14 20.01 -11.03
N ASN A 78 22.23 19.67 -10.32
CA ASN A 78 22.86 18.36 -10.38
C ASN A 78 22.48 17.54 -9.15
N ASP A 79 21.40 16.76 -9.24
CA ASP A 79 21.25 15.60 -8.37
C ASP A 79 21.92 14.40 -9.06
N PRO A 80 22.97 13.79 -8.49
CA PRO A 80 23.69 12.69 -9.13
C PRO A 80 22.85 11.44 -9.34
N ARG A 81 21.68 11.33 -8.69
CA ARG A 81 20.73 10.22 -8.87
C ARG A 81 19.83 10.43 -10.09
N CYS A 82 19.75 11.66 -10.61
CA CYS A 82 18.88 12.03 -11.71
C CYS A 82 19.62 12.05 -13.06
N GLY A 83 19.13 11.25 -14.01
CA GLY A 83 19.55 11.27 -15.41
C GLY A 83 18.88 12.39 -16.21
N PRO A 84 19.38 12.68 -17.44
CA PRO A 84 18.82 13.74 -18.26
C PRO A 84 17.43 13.36 -18.81
N ALA A 85 16.49 14.30 -18.74
CA ALA A 85 15.22 14.23 -19.45
C ALA A 85 15.42 14.39 -20.97
N TYR A 86 14.38 14.12 -21.75
CA TYR A 86 14.40 14.43 -23.18
C TYR A 86 14.57 15.94 -23.40
N ASP A 87 15.55 16.32 -24.23
CA ASP A 87 15.82 17.68 -24.68
C ASP A 87 15.23 17.89 -26.08
N PRO A 88 14.07 18.59 -26.23
CA PRO A 88 13.45 18.81 -27.54
C PRO A 88 14.32 19.64 -28.51
N ASP A 89 15.33 20.35 -28.01
CA ASP A 89 16.25 21.13 -28.84
C ASP A 89 17.40 20.26 -29.41
N LYS A 90 17.54 19.01 -28.93
CA LYS A 90 18.55 18.04 -29.39
C LYS A 90 17.97 16.63 -29.59
N PRO A 91 16.94 16.46 -30.44
CA PRO A 91 16.39 15.15 -30.71
C PRO A 91 17.38 14.31 -31.51
N LEU A 92 17.41 13.00 -31.25
CA LEU A 92 17.95 12.01 -32.17
C LEU A 92 17.17 12.10 -33.50
N SER A 93 17.86 11.87 -34.61
CA SER A 93 17.17 11.68 -35.89
C SER A 93 16.27 10.44 -35.87
N GLU A 94 15.28 10.35 -36.76
CA GLU A 94 14.36 9.21 -36.82
C GLU A 94 15.10 7.87 -36.95
N ASP A 95 16.14 7.81 -37.79
CA ASP A 95 16.98 6.62 -37.98
C ASP A 95 17.78 6.25 -36.73
N GLU A 96 18.35 7.24 -36.03
CA GLU A 96 19.09 7.02 -34.77
C GLU A 96 18.16 6.57 -33.65
N LEU A 97 16.97 7.18 -33.56
CA LEU A 97 15.94 6.82 -32.60
C LEU A 97 15.49 5.37 -32.81
N GLU A 98 15.11 5.00 -34.03
CA GLU A 98 14.64 3.64 -34.34
C GLU A 98 15.74 2.60 -34.10
N LYS A 99 16.99 2.91 -34.47
CA LYS A 99 18.14 2.04 -34.22
C LYS A 99 18.38 1.83 -32.73
N ALA A 100 18.32 2.89 -31.91
CA ALA A 100 18.48 2.79 -30.47
C ALA A 100 17.33 2.01 -29.82
N LEU A 101 16.09 2.24 -30.26
CA LEU A 101 14.91 1.49 -29.79
C LEU A 101 15.02 0.00 -30.10
N THR A 102 15.38 -0.36 -31.33
CA THR A 102 15.51 -1.77 -31.74
C THR A 102 16.66 -2.47 -31.01
N ALA A 103 17.87 -1.89 -31.06
CA ALA A 103 19.04 -2.49 -30.42
C ALA A 103 18.88 -2.61 -28.90
N GLY A 104 18.23 -1.61 -28.30
CA GLY A 104 17.91 -1.59 -26.88
C GLY A 104 16.91 -2.67 -26.48
N LEU A 105 15.82 -2.84 -27.24
CA LEU A 105 14.81 -3.86 -26.96
C LEU A 105 15.38 -5.28 -27.10
N ASP A 106 16.29 -5.51 -28.07
CA ASP A 106 17.01 -6.77 -28.21
C ASP A 106 17.84 -7.08 -26.95
N VAL A 107 18.54 -6.08 -26.40
CA VAL A 107 19.29 -6.23 -25.14
C VAL A 107 18.35 -6.36 -23.94
N TRP A 108 17.23 -5.65 -23.92
CA TRP A 108 16.24 -5.68 -22.85
C TRP A 108 15.65 -7.09 -22.64
N ARG A 109 15.52 -7.84 -23.73
CA ARG A 109 15.02 -9.23 -23.76
C ARG A 109 16.13 -10.28 -23.72
N PHE A 110 17.39 -9.85 -23.78
CA PHE A 110 18.54 -10.74 -23.71
C PHE A 110 18.64 -11.40 -22.33
N VAL A 111 18.76 -12.72 -22.31
CA VAL A 111 18.92 -13.49 -21.07
C VAL A 111 20.38 -13.44 -20.63
N GLY A 112 20.68 -12.53 -19.69
CA GLY A 112 21.99 -12.37 -19.06
C GLY A 112 22.21 -13.28 -17.84
N THR A 113 23.22 -12.95 -17.04
CA THR A 113 23.62 -13.73 -15.84
C THR A 113 22.48 -13.94 -14.85
N ASP A 114 21.69 -12.89 -14.58
CA ASP A 114 20.54 -12.93 -13.66
C ASP A 114 19.22 -12.74 -14.42
N GLY A 115 19.12 -13.28 -15.64
CA GLY A 115 17.93 -13.20 -16.49
C GLY A 115 17.84 -11.92 -17.34
N ALA A 116 16.68 -11.71 -17.98
CA ALA A 116 16.41 -10.57 -18.85
C ALA A 116 15.79 -9.41 -18.08
N CYS A 117 16.08 -8.17 -18.48
CA CYS A 117 15.53 -6.95 -17.87
C CYS A 117 13.99 -6.96 -17.90
N ALA A 118 13.41 -7.41 -19.02
CA ALA A 118 11.96 -7.57 -19.19
C ALA A 118 11.28 -8.50 -18.16
N GLY A 119 12.06 -9.31 -17.43
CA GLY A 119 11.53 -10.19 -16.39
C GLY A 119 11.37 -9.54 -15.02
N CYS A 120 11.94 -8.36 -14.80
CA CYS A 120 11.79 -7.58 -13.57
C CYS A 120 11.15 -6.22 -13.77
N HIS A 121 11.10 -5.73 -15.01
CA HIS A 121 10.69 -4.38 -15.36
C HIS A 121 9.50 -4.36 -16.33
N ALA A 122 9.19 -3.18 -16.86
CA ALA A 122 8.21 -3.05 -17.93
C ALA A 122 8.65 -3.86 -19.16
N PRO A 123 7.72 -4.35 -20.00
CA PRO A 123 8.07 -5.17 -21.15
C PRO A 123 8.96 -4.45 -22.18
N ASP A 124 8.98 -3.11 -22.12
CA ASP A 124 9.74 -2.19 -22.97
C ASP A 124 10.66 -1.23 -22.19
N GLY A 125 10.79 -1.33 -20.86
CA GLY A 125 11.63 -0.41 -20.07
C GLY A 125 11.07 1.00 -19.87
N PHE A 126 9.77 1.20 -20.11
CA PHE A 126 9.10 2.50 -19.89
C PHE A 126 9.26 3.04 -18.46
N ASP A 127 9.27 2.16 -17.46
CA ASP A 127 9.49 2.50 -16.06
C ASP A 127 10.85 3.18 -15.84
N LEU A 128 11.94 2.61 -16.36
CA LEU A 128 13.28 3.23 -16.28
C LEU A 128 13.41 4.52 -17.13
N ALA A 129 12.63 4.64 -18.20
CA ALA A 129 12.57 5.89 -18.96
C ALA A 129 11.93 7.02 -18.15
N LYS A 130 10.82 6.72 -17.47
CA LYS A 130 10.03 7.71 -16.72
C LYS A 130 10.64 8.05 -15.36
N ILE A 131 11.25 7.07 -14.70
CA ILE A 131 11.93 7.23 -13.41
C ILE A 131 13.38 7.57 -13.74
N GLY A 132 13.77 8.79 -13.43
CA GLY A 132 14.99 9.40 -13.96
C GLY A 132 16.27 8.89 -13.33
N TYR A 133 16.51 7.58 -13.27
CA TYR A 133 17.81 7.03 -12.85
C TYR A 133 18.92 7.63 -13.71
N SER A 134 20.06 7.93 -13.05
CA SER A 134 21.25 8.43 -13.71
C SER A 134 21.81 7.38 -14.69
N ASP A 135 22.47 7.84 -15.75
CA ASP A 135 23.12 6.95 -16.71
C ASP A 135 24.14 6.03 -16.02
N ALA A 136 24.87 6.56 -15.03
CA ALA A 136 25.82 5.80 -14.23
C ALA A 136 25.14 4.71 -13.38
N ASP A 137 23.96 4.98 -12.81
CA ASP A 137 23.20 3.97 -12.06
C ASP A 137 22.63 2.89 -12.99
N ILE A 138 22.10 3.28 -14.16
CA ILE A 138 21.59 2.34 -15.17
C ILE A 138 22.72 1.43 -15.65
N GLU A 139 23.86 2.00 -16.03
CA GLU A 139 25.04 1.27 -16.51
C GLU A 139 25.56 0.30 -15.44
N ARG A 140 25.83 0.81 -14.22
CA ARG A 140 26.38 0.00 -13.12
C ARG A 140 25.48 -1.19 -12.79
N ARG A 141 24.15 -0.98 -12.76
CA ARG A 141 23.20 -2.07 -12.48
C ARG A 141 23.11 -3.03 -13.65
N ALA A 142 23.08 -2.54 -14.89
CA ALA A 142 23.08 -3.40 -16.09
C ALA A 142 24.30 -4.32 -16.17
N LEU A 143 25.48 -3.84 -15.74
CA LEU A 143 26.73 -4.62 -15.75
C LEU A 143 26.72 -5.88 -14.86
N ALA A 144 25.75 -6.02 -13.94
CA ALA A 144 25.53 -7.28 -13.24
C ALA A 144 24.94 -8.37 -14.16
N HIS A 145 24.25 -7.97 -15.23
CA HIS A 145 23.50 -8.86 -16.12
C HIS A 145 24.18 -9.03 -17.48
N VAL A 146 24.81 -7.97 -18.01
CA VAL A 146 25.32 -7.90 -19.37
C VAL A 146 26.73 -7.29 -19.43
N ASP A 147 27.39 -7.41 -20.59
CA ASP A 147 28.66 -6.74 -20.84
C ASP A 147 28.51 -5.22 -21.06
N GLN A 148 29.64 -4.50 -21.07
CA GLN A 148 29.67 -3.05 -21.25
C GLN A 148 28.96 -2.57 -22.52
N GLN A 149 29.16 -3.26 -23.65
CA GLN A 149 28.55 -2.84 -24.92
C GLN A 149 27.03 -2.88 -24.84
N LYS A 150 26.48 -3.91 -24.19
CA LYS A 150 25.04 -4.03 -23.96
C LYS A 150 24.54 -3.03 -22.91
N ALA A 151 25.31 -2.75 -21.86
CA ALA A 151 24.98 -1.71 -20.88
C ALA A 151 24.89 -0.33 -21.54
N ASP A 152 25.85 0.03 -22.40
CA ASP A 152 25.84 1.29 -23.16
C ASP A 152 24.61 1.36 -24.09
N ALA A 153 24.25 0.24 -24.73
CA ALA A 153 23.05 0.16 -25.57
C ALA A 153 21.76 0.36 -24.76
N LEU A 154 21.71 -0.12 -23.52
CA LEU A 154 20.58 0.13 -22.61
C LEU A 154 20.47 1.59 -22.21
N VAL A 155 21.58 2.27 -21.90
CA VAL A 155 21.55 3.72 -21.61
C VAL A 155 21.02 4.50 -22.81
N ALA A 156 21.53 4.21 -24.02
CA ALA A 156 21.02 4.83 -25.26
C ALA A 156 19.53 4.54 -25.50
N TYR A 157 19.09 3.31 -25.19
CA TYR A 157 17.70 2.89 -25.28
C TYR A 157 16.78 3.69 -24.35
N ILE A 158 17.18 3.90 -23.09
CA ILE A 158 16.41 4.69 -22.13
C ILE A 158 16.25 6.14 -22.61
N HIS A 159 17.30 6.76 -23.15
CA HIS A 159 17.20 8.10 -23.76
C HIS A 159 16.27 8.12 -24.98
N ALA A 160 16.35 7.10 -25.83
CA ALA A 160 15.45 6.94 -26.98
C ALA A 160 13.98 6.79 -26.56
N LEU A 161 13.68 6.06 -25.48
CA LEU A 161 12.33 5.96 -24.92
C LEU A 161 11.84 7.31 -24.38
N ARG A 162 12.69 8.08 -23.68
CA ARG A 162 12.36 9.42 -23.22
C ARG A 162 11.96 10.32 -24.38
N GLN A 163 12.70 10.27 -25.51
CA GLN A 163 12.34 10.99 -26.73
C GLN A 163 11.04 10.49 -27.36
N LYS A 164 10.90 9.17 -27.55
CA LYS A 164 9.70 8.53 -28.15
C LYS A 164 8.41 8.95 -27.44
N HIS A 165 8.47 9.12 -26.11
CA HIS A 165 7.34 9.48 -25.27
C HIS A 165 7.30 10.96 -24.85
N GLY A 166 8.21 11.80 -25.36
CA GLY A 166 8.24 13.23 -25.04
C GLY A 166 8.47 13.54 -23.56
N MET A 167 9.27 12.74 -22.85
CA MET A 167 9.47 12.84 -21.41
C MET A 167 10.44 13.97 -21.04
N THR A 168 9.95 15.20 -21.00
CA THR A 168 10.72 16.39 -20.59
C THR A 168 10.82 16.57 -19.07
N GLU A 169 10.04 15.79 -18.30
CA GLU A 169 10.06 15.77 -16.84
C GLU A 169 10.08 14.32 -16.33
N LEU A 170 11.05 14.03 -15.46
CA LEU A 170 11.31 12.70 -14.91
C LEU A 170 11.00 12.66 -13.42
N LEU A 171 10.59 11.49 -12.95
CA LEU A 171 10.35 11.21 -11.54
C LEU A 171 11.67 10.90 -10.83
N HIS A 172 11.83 11.40 -9.61
CA HIS A 172 13.05 11.24 -8.84
C HIS A 172 13.18 9.83 -8.25
N PRO A 173 14.26 9.06 -8.56
CA PRO A 173 14.39 7.67 -8.14
C PRO A 173 14.27 7.40 -6.64
N ALA A 174 14.83 8.29 -5.81
CA ALA A 174 14.84 8.13 -4.35
C ALA A 174 13.72 8.87 -3.60
N LYS A 175 12.76 9.47 -4.31
CA LYS A 175 11.65 10.23 -3.68
C LYS A 175 10.29 9.75 -4.16
N PHE A 176 10.19 9.40 -5.44
CA PHE A 176 8.98 8.83 -5.98
C PHE A 176 8.71 7.45 -5.39
N ARG A 177 7.49 7.25 -4.91
CA ARG A 177 6.98 5.99 -4.37
C ARG A 177 5.70 5.64 -5.14
N PRO A 178 5.65 4.51 -5.87
CA PRO A 178 4.45 4.10 -6.57
C PRO A 178 3.22 4.10 -5.65
N GLU A 179 2.08 4.53 -6.18
CA GLU A 179 0.77 4.55 -5.48
C GLU A 179 0.70 5.43 -4.21
N GLN A 180 1.78 6.12 -3.81
CA GLN A 180 1.77 6.96 -2.61
C GLN A 180 0.68 8.04 -2.73
N PRO A 181 -0.29 8.11 -1.78
CA PRO A 181 -1.28 9.17 -1.76
C PRO A 181 -0.64 10.55 -1.70
N ALA A 182 -1.24 11.51 -2.40
CA ALA A 182 -0.67 12.85 -2.59
C ALA A 182 0.77 12.86 -3.16
N PHE A 183 1.25 11.73 -3.67
CA PHE A 183 2.60 11.47 -4.16
C PHE A 183 3.72 11.55 -3.10
N GLU A 184 3.39 11.86 -1.85
CA GLU A 184 4.37 12.02 -0.78
C GLU A 184 3.79 11.53 0.55
N ALA A 185 4.60 10.90 1.39
CA ALA A 185 4.25 10.66 2.79
C ALA A 185 4.55 11.89 3.66
N PHE A 186 3.91 12.01 4.83
CA PHE A 186 4.38 12.96 5.85
C PHE A 186 5.85 12.69 6.17
N ALA A 187 6.64 13.75 6.33
CA ALA A 187 8.03 13.64 6.72
C ALA A 187 8.11 13.54 8.25
N GLU A 188 9.06 12.76 8.75
CA GLU A 188 9.50 12.87 10.13
C GLU A 188 10.14 14.24 10.39
N THR A 189 10.00 14.73 11.62
CA THR A 189 10.60 15.98 12.08
C THR A 189 12.03 15.80 12.57
N THR A 190 12.37 14.60 13.05
CA THR A 190 13.72 14.26 13.50
C THR A 190 14.59 13.81 12.32
N PRO A 191 15.66 14.54 11.96
CA PRO A 191 16.51 14.18 10.83
C PRO A 191 17.28 12.87 11.06
N GLY A 192 17.46 12.10 9.98
CA GLY A 192 18.35 10.94 9.95
C GLY A 192 17.77 9.66 10.55
N LEU A 193 16.50 9.66 10.94
CA LEU A 193 15.82 8.43 11.32
C LEU A 193 15.51 7.58 10.09
N GLN A 194 15.61 6.25 10.24
CA GLN A 194 15.18 5.33 9.20
C GLN A 194 13.65 5.24 9.15
N VAL A 195 13.12 4.82 8.00
CA VAL A 195 11.67 4.61 7.83
C VAL A 195 11.08 3.60 8.83
N THR A 196 11.90 2.63 9.23
CA THR A 196 11.62 1.57 10.21
C THR A 196 11.82 2.02 11.66
N ASP A 197 12.26 3.26 11.91
CA ASP A 197 12.47 3.76 13.27
C ASP A 197 11.13 4.07 13.93
N PRO A 198 10.82 3.50 15.12
CA PRO A 198 9.59 3.78 15.86
C PRO A 198 9.29 5.27 16.07
N LYS A 199 10.33 6.09 16.33
CA LYS A 199 10.16 7.51 16.54
C LYS A 199 9.73 8.21 15.24
N ALA A 200 10.31 7.83 14.10
CA ALA A 200 9.91 8.38 12.80
C ALA A 200 8.47 8.00 12.45
N GLN A 201 8.06 6.77 12.73
CA GLN A 201 6.69 6.31 12.50
C GLN A 201 5.68 7.09 13.38
N ASN A 202 5.98 7.26 14.67
CA ASN A 202 5.15 8.05 15.57
C ASN A 202 5.02 9.52 15.13
N GLU A 203 6.11 10.16 14.71
CA GLU A 203 6.08 11.55 14.23
C GLU A 203 5.21 11.71 12.96
N ARG A 204 5.25 10.73 12.05
CA ARG A 204 4.39 10.74 10.85
C ARG A 204 2.93 10.46 11.17
N ASP A 205 2.66 9.61 12.17
CA ASP A 205 1.31 9.36 12.68
C ASP A 205 0.71 10.59 13.37
N GLU A 206 1.53 11.34 14.12
CA GLU A 206 1.16 12.64 14.69
C GLU A 206 0.89 13.70 13.61
N ALA A 207 1.72 13.78 12.57
CA ALA A 207 1.47 14.67 11.44
C ALA A 207 0.14 14.34 10.73
N PHE A 208 -0.18 13.05 10.58
CA PHE A 208 -1.47 12.62 10.04
C PHE A 208 -2.64 13.01 10.96
N MET A 209 -2.49 12.89 12.28
CA MET A 209 -3.47 13.40 13.25
C MET A 209 -3.80 14.86 12.99
N HIS A 210 -2.78 15.71 12.86
CA HIS A 210 -2.97 17.14 12.58
C HIS A 210 -3.69 17.38 11.25
N ALA A 211 -3.39 16.60 10.21
CA ALA A 211 -4.12 16.70 8.96
C ALA A 211 -5.62 16.39 9.12
N LEU A 212 -5.97 15.39 9.95
CA LEU A 212 -7.36 15.05 10.24
C LEU A 212 -8.06 16.13 11.10
N THR A 213 -7.36 16.71 12.08
CA THR A 213 -7.96 17.65 13.05
C THR A 213 -7.95 19.10 12.61
N ASP A 214 -6.89 19.52 11.93
CA ASP A 214 -6.59 20.94 11.70
C ASP A 214 -6.91 21.33 10.25
N ASP A 215 -6.56 20.47 9.29
CA ASP A 215 -6.78 20.72 7.86
C ASP A 215 -8.19 20.26 7.44
N LEU A 216 -8.50 18.98 7.64
CA LEU A 216 -9.81 18.40 7.29
C LEU A 216 -10.89 18.71 8.32
N LYS A 217 -10.50 18.92 9.59
CA LYS A 217 -11.40 19.21 10.72
C LYS A 217 -12.54 18.22 10.85
N LEU A 218 -12.25 16.94 10.63
CA LEU A 218 -13.25 15.89 10.70
C LEU A 218 -13.92 15.91 12.08
N LEU A 219 -15.25 15.99 12.11
CA LEU A 219 -16.02 16.05 13.35
C LEU A 219 -15.73 14.83 14.24
N TRP A 220 -15.55 13.68 13.60
CA TRP A 220 -15.19 12.42 14.24
C TRP A 220 -13.84 12.48 15.00
N ALA A 221 -12.90 13.33 14.58
CA ALA A 221 -11.59 13.48 15.23
C ALA A 221 -11.52 14.68 16.19
N THR A 222 -12.31 15.74 15.97
CA THR A 222 -12.15 17.04 16.66
C THR A 222 -13.16 17.30 17.77
N GLY A 223 -14.44 16.97 17.54
CA GLY A 223 -15.56 17.37 18.41
C GLY A 223 -16.32 16.17 18.96
N LYS A 224 -17.28 16.37 19.87
CA LYS A 224 -18.14 15.27 20.33
C LYS A 224 -19.30 15.06 19.34
N VAL A 225 -19.48 13.81 18.88
CA VAL A 225 -20.70 13.40 18.14
C VAL A 225 -21.82 13.17 19.16
N GLY A 226 -22.75 14.12 19.29
CA GLY A 226 -23.80 14.11 20.32
C GLY A 226 -25.23 13.99 19.79
N SER A 227 -25.43 13.86 18.48
CA SER A 227 -26.73 13.82 17.82
C SER A 227 -26.69 12.97 16.55
N LEU A 228 -27.87 12.62 16.03
CA LEU A 228 -28.01 11.89 14.78
C LEU A 228 -27.49 12.71 13.59
N GLU A 229 -27.75 14.02 13.57
CA GLU A 229 -27.28 14.93 12.52
C GLU A 229 -25.75 14.95 12.49
N GLN A 230 -25.11 15.04 13.65
CA GLN A 230 -23.66 14.97 13.78
C GLN A 230 -23.10 13.59 13.41
N ALA A 231 -23.82 12.50 13.71
CA ALA A 231 -23.39 11.16 13.32
C ALA A 231 -23.42 10.98 11.79
N LYS A 232 -24.47 11.48 11.11
CA LYS A 232 -24.56 11.52 9.65
C LYS A 232 -23.44 12.38 9.05
N GLN A 233 -23.24 13.58 9.60
CA GLN A 233 -22.15 14.47 9.19
C GLN A 233 -20.79 13.78 9.32
N ALA A 234 -20.48 13.19 10.47
CA ALA A 234 -19.20 12.51 10.71
C ALA A 234 -18.97 11.36 9.71
N ARG A 235 -19.99 10.54 9.44
CA ARG A 235 -19.90 9.46 8.44
C ARG A 235 -19.66 10.01 7.04
N ASP A 236 -20.40 11.04 6.65
CA ASP A 236 -20.32 11.62 5.31
C ASP A 236 -18.97 12.33 5.10
N GLU A 237 -18.43 13.00 6.12
CA GLU A 237 -17.08 13.57 6.11
C GLU A 237 -16.00 12.47 5.93
N ILE A 238 -16.10 11.35 6.65
CA ILE A 238 -15.18 10.20 6.49
C ILE A 238 -15.28 9.61 5.07
N LEU A 239 -16.49 9.42 4.54
CA LEU A 239 -16.71 8.93 3.18
C LEU A 239 -16.13 9.90 2.13
N ALA A 240 -16.25 11.21 2.37
CA ALA A 240 -15.75 12.23 1.47
C ALA A 240 -14.21 12.34 1.40
N VAL A 241 -13.47 11.74 2.34
CA VAL A 241 -12.00 11.69 2.27
C VAL A 241 -11.58 10.90 1.03
N ASP A 242 -10.96 11.60 0.08
CA ASP A 242 -10.31 11.02 -1.09
C ASP A 242 -8.96 10.42 -0.68
N LEU A 243 -8.94 9.09 -0.54
CA LEU A 243 -7.79 8.34 -0.06
C LEU A 243 -6.56 8.45 -0.95
N LEU A 244 -6.71 8.78 -2.24
CA LEU A 244 -5.58 8.93 -3.15
C LEU A 244 -4.97 10.35 -3.09
N LYS A 245 -5.73 11.33 -2.57
CA LYS A 245 -5.26 12.71 -2.40
C LYS A 245 -4.88 13.05 -0.96
N GLN A 246 -5.37 12.29 0.01
CA GLN A 246 -5.03 12.50 1.41
C GLN A 246 -3.61 11.99 1.69
N LYS A 247 -2.71 12.90 2.03
CA LYS A 247 -1.36 12.56 2.49
C LYS A 247 -1.43 11.65 3.72
N LEU A 248 -0.63 10.59 3.74
CA LEU A 248 -0.54 9.61 4.83
C LEU A 248 0.84 9.63 5.47
N GLY A 249 0.94 9.18 6.72
CA GLY A 249 2.19 9.01 7.45
C GLY A 249 2.94 7.70 7.15
N ILE A 250 2.32 6.81 6.36
CA ILE A 250 2.91 5.53 5.96
C ILE A 250 3.59 5.72 4.59
N PRO A 251 4.94 5.72 4.53
CA PRO A 251 5.66 5.74 3.26
C PRO A 251 5.59 4.38 2.59
N PHE A 252 5.23 4.37 1.31
CA PHE A 252 5.22 3.16 0.48
C PHE A 252 6.60 2.83 -0.06
N ASP A 253 6.82 1.59 -0.45
CA ASP A 253 8.14 1.15 -0.92
C ASP A 253 8.62 1.96 -2.13
N HIS A 254 9.92 2.20 -2.23
CA HIS A 254 10.49 2.76 -3.45
C HIS A 254 10.31 1.78 -4.62
N LEU A 255 10.34 2.32 -5.84
CA LEU A 255 10.30 1.48 -7.03
C LEU A 255 11.52 0.54 -7.06
N SER A 256 12.70 1.09 -6.74
CA SER A 256 13.89 0.31 -6.45
C SER A 256 14.74 0.90 -5.34
N GLU A 257 15.35 0.03 -4.56
CA GLU A 257 16.39 0.28 -3.57
C GLU A 257 17.77 -0.07 -4.14
N ASP A 258 18.78 0.61 -3.63
CA ASP A 258 20.15 0.50 -4.16
C ASP A 258 21.18 0.88 -3.10
N GLY A 259 21.77 -0.14 -2.49
CA GLY A 259 22.75 0.01 -1.42
C GLY A 259 24.01 0.79 -1.80
N TRP A 260 24.28 1.01 -3.09
CA TRP A 260 25.34 1.93 -3.53
C TRP A 260 25.16 3.35 -2.98
N HIS A 261 23.91 3.74 -2.74
CA HIS A 261 23.55 5.04 -2.19
C HIS A 261 23.50 5.08 -0.66
N GLY A 262 23.96 4.01 0.01
CA GLY A 262 24.14 3.91 1.45
C GLY A 262 23.26 2.84 2.12
N ASP A 263 23.61 2.49 3.36
CA ASP A 263 22.94 1.42 4.13
C ASP A 263 21.41 1.54 4.25
N PRO A 264 20.78 2.73 4.35
CA PRO A 264 19.32 2.84 4.36
C PRO A 264 18.63 2.32 3.08
N HIS A 265 19.38 2.20 1.99
CA HIS A 265 18.91 1.70 0.69
C HIS A 265 19.26 0.22 0.46
N LEU A 266 19.72 -0.50 1.49
CA LEU A 266 19.92 -1.95 1.47
C LEU A 266 18.64 -2.65 1.96
N SER A 267 17.70 -2.84 1.03
CA SER A 267 16.41 -3.47 1.29
C SER A 267 15.94 -4.28 0.09
N ILE A 268 15.37 -5.45 0.36
CA ILE A 268 14.67 -6.30 -0.63
C ILE A 268 13.19 -5.91 -0.79
N PHE A 269 12.72 -5.00 0.06
CA PHE A 269 11.34 -4.54 0.14
C PHE A 269 11.23 -3.26 -0.70
N GLU A 270 11.26 -3.50 -2.00
CA GLU A 270 11.07 -2.57 -3.11
C GLU A 270 9.98 -3.13 -4.05
N TRP A 271 9.56 -2.39 -5.07
CA TRP A 271 8.61 -2.92 -6.05
C TRP A 271 9.21 -3.92 -7.02
N TYR A 272 10.43 -3.67 -7.51
CA TYR A 272 11.04 -4.59 -8.47
C TYR A 272 11.26 -5.98 -7.86
N PRO A 273 10.87 -7.05 -8.56
CA PRO A 273 11.21 -8.39 -8.12
C PRO A 273 12.72 -8.62 -8.28
N ALA A 274 13.34 -9.17 -7.24
CA ALA A 274 14.76 -9.52 -7.27
C ALA A 274 15.01 -10.86 -8.01
N MET A 275 13.95 -11.55 -8.44
CA MET A 275 14.01 -12.76 -9.25
C MET A 275 13.15 -12.55 -10.51
N PRO A 276 13.72 -12.70 -11.73
CA PRO A 276 13.01 -12.39 -12.95
C PRO A 276 11.97 -13.44 -13.30
N THR A 277 10.87 -12.97 -13.87
CA THR A 277 9.88 -13.78 -14.57
C THR A 277 10.29 -13.91 -16.04
N ALA A 278 10.53 -15.13 -16.53
CA ALA A 278 10.93 -15.36 -17.92
C ALA A 278 9.95 -16.28 -18.65
N PRO A 279 9.88 -16.20 -19.99
CA PRO A 279 9.08 -17.14 -20.76
C PRO A 279 9.49 -18.59 -20.48
N LEU A 280 8.52 -19.49 -20.44
CA LEU A 280 8.79 -20.93 -20.41
C LEU A 280 9.46 -21.36 -21.73
N PRO A 281 10.28 -22.43 -21.72
CA PRO A 281 10.89 -22.95 -22.93
C PRO A 281 9.87 -23.24 -24.04
N GLY A 282 10.07 -22.65 -25.21
CA GLY A 282 9.17 -22.77 -26.36
C GLY A 282 7.94 -21.86 -26.32
N LYS A 283 7.82 -20.99 -25.30
CA LYS A 283 6.76 -19.98 -25.16
C LYS A 283 7.24 -18.55 -25.39
N GLU A 284 8.52 -18.36 -25.73
CA GLU A 284 9.17 -17.05 -25.89
C GLU A 284 8.45 -16.19 -26.93
N ALA A 285 8.20 -16.74 -28.12
CA ALA A 285 7.53 -16.01 -29.20
C ALA A 285 6.09 -15.63 -28.85
N GLU A 286 5.35 -16.50 -28.16
CA GLU A 286 3.98 -16.25 -27.73
C GLU A 286 3.93 -15.16 -26.65
N TRP A 287 4.82 -15.25 -25.66
CA TRP A 287 4.94 -14.26 -24.60
C TRP A 287 5.31 -12.88 -25.13
N TYR A 288 6.37 -12.79 -25.95
CA TYR A 288 6.81 -11.51 -26.47
C TYR A 288 5.83 -10.91 -27.48
N ALA A 289 5.06 -11.72 -28.21
CA ALA A 289 3.98 -11.21 -29.05
C ALA A 289 2.88 -10.52 -28.23
N LEU A 290 2.53 -11.04 -27.04
CA LEU A 290 1.57 -10.38 -26.14
C LEU A 290 2.15 -9.09 -25.54
N ALA A 291 3.42 -9.12 -25.11
CA ALA A 291 4.12 -7.94 -24.64
C ALA A 291 4.17 -6.83 -25.72
N ASP A 292 4.51 -7.19 -26.95
CA ASP A 292 4.57 -6.27 -28.09
C ASP A 292 3.19 -5.70 -28.45
N ALA A 293 2.14 -6.54 -28.42
CA ALA A 293 0.78 -6.10 -28.64
C ALA A 293 0.33 -5.08 -27.58
N TYR A 294 0.65 -5.33 -26.31
CA TYR A 294 0.37 -4.39 -25.22
C TYR A 294 1.14 -3.08 -25.37
N VAL A 295 2.44 -3.13 -25.68
CA VAL A 295 3.26 -1.91 -25.85
C VAL A 295 2.79 -1.08 -27.05
N ALA A 296 2.34 -1.71 -28.12
CA ALA A 296 1.83 -1.04 -29.32
C ALA A 296 0.46 -0.37 -29.09
N ASP A 297 -0.43 -0.99 -28.31
CA ASP A 297 -1.73 -0.45 -27.91
C ASP A 297 -1.92 -0.68 -26.41
N PRO A 298 -1.49 0.25 -25.53
CA PRO A 298 -1.55 0.03 -24.08
C PRO A 298 -2.95 0.30 -23.52
N SER A 299 -4.00 -0.32 -24.07
CA SER A 299 -5.36 -0.27 -23.51
C SER A 299 -5.53 -1.20 -22.31
N ASP A 300 -6.53 -0.96 -21.45
CA ASP A 300 -6.85 -1.86 -20.31
C ASP A 300 -7.05 -3.31 -20.80
N LYS A 301 -7.67 -3.48 -21.97
CA LYS A 301 -7.90 -4.79 -22.59
C LYS A 301 -6.60 -5.50 -22.98
N SER A 302 -5.65 -4.81 -23.59
CA SER A 302 -4.37 -5.42 -23.99
C SER A 302 -3.46 -5.66 -22.78
N LEU A 303 -3.52 -4.81 -21.76
CA LEU A 303 -2.89 -5.06 -20.46
C LEU A 303 -3.36 -6.41 -19.92
N TRP A 304 -4.68 -6.62 -19.84
CA TRP A 304 -5.20 -7.85 -19.24
C TRP A 304 -4.90 -9.11 -20.07
N ALA A 305 -4.89 -9.01 -21.40
CA ALA A 305 -4.45 -10.10 -22.26
C ALA A 305 -2.98 -10.51 -22.00
N PHE A 306 -2.10 -9.53 -21.78
CA PHE A 306 -0.71 -9.76 -21.42
C PHE A 306 -0.55 -10.27 -19.97
N TYR A 307 -1.24 -9.63 -19.03
CA TYR A 307 -1.19 -9.92 -17.60
C TYR A 307 -1.68 -11.33 -17.28
N ASP A 308 -2.85 -11.73 -17.80
CA ASP A 308 -3.45 -13.04 -17.50
C ASP A 308 -2.60 -14.19 -18.09
N ALA A 309 -1.78 -13.90 -19.10
CA ALA A 309 -0.87 -14.86 -19.70
C ALA A 309 0.38 -15.12 -18.85
N ILE A 310 0.70 -14.24 -17.87
CA ILE A 310 1.89 -14.37 -17.01
C ILE A 310 1.97 -15.79 -16.44
N ASP A 311 0.93 -16.23 -15.71
CA ASP A 311 0.87 -17.52 -14.99
C ASP A 311 1.01 -18.76 -15.89
N SER A 312 0.64 -18.66 -17.17
CA SER A 312 0.68 -19.80 -18.10
C SER A 312 1.87 -19.83 -19.05
N LEU A 313 2.46 -18.66 -19.36
CA LEU A 313 3.54 -18.54 -20.36
C LEU A 313 4.91 -18.29 -19.75
N THR A 314 4.98 -17.93 -18.48
CA THR A 314 6.25 -17.60 -17.83
C THR A 314 6.51 -18.47 -16.61
N GLY A 315 7.77 -18.63 -16.27
CA GLY A 315 8.23 -19.22 -15.03
C GLY A 315 9.26 -18.30 -14.36
N CYS A 316 9.70 -18.68 -13.18
CA CYS A 316 10.85 -18.05 -12.54
C CYS A 316 12.10 -18.41 -13.34
N ALA A 317 12.81 -17.42 -13.87
CA ALA A 317 14.12 -17.64 -14.48
C ALA A 317 15.20 -17.45 -13.42
N TYR A 318 15.91 -18.53 -13.10
CA TYR A 318 17.23 -18.35 -12.53
C TYR A 318 18.12 -19.53 -12.94
N ASP A 319 19.30 -19.23 -13.47
CA ASP A 319 20.39 -20.19 -13.58
C ASP A 319 21.17 -20.20 -12.25
N LEU A 320 20.74 -21.05 -11.30
CA LEU A 320 21.43 -21.27 -10.02
C LEU A 320 22.61 -22.25 -10.17
N SER A 321 23.31 -22.30 -11.31
CA SER A 321 24.42 -23.23 -11.58
C SER A 321 25.59 -23.19 -10.59
N GLY A 322 25.51 -22.36 -9.54
CA GLY A 322 26.29 -22.50 -8.32
C GLY A 322 25.70 -23.39 -7.23
N GLN A 323 24.46 -23.16 -6.74
CA GLN A 323 24.04 -23.62 -5.39
C GLN A 323 22.52 -23.73 -5.09
N GLY A 324 21.61 -23.93 -6.04
CA GLY A 324 20.17 -23.98 -5.68
C GLY A 324 19.31 -24.95 -6.46
N ASP A 325 18.77 -25.94 -5.76
CA ASP A 325 17.66 -26.75 -6.26
C ASP A 325 16.37 -25.90 -6.26
N PRO A 326 15.63 -25.82 -7.38
CA PRO A 326 14.37 -25.07 -7.50
C PRO A 326 13.35 -25.38 -6.40
N ALA A 327 13.37 -26.59 -5.83
CA ALA A 327 12.52 -26.96 -4.70
C ALA A 327 12.73 -26.08 -3.46
N PHE A 328 13.90 -25.44 -3.30
CA PHE A 328 14.22 -24.58 -2.16
C PHE A 328 13.75 -23.13 -2.32
N TYR A 329 13.52 -22.65 -3.54
CA TYR A 329 13.24 -21.23 -3.83
C TYR A 329 11.89 -20.97 -4.50
N GLN A 330 11.08 -22.01 -4.75
CA GLN A 330 9.73 -21.85 -5.34
C GLN A 330 8.92 -20.77 -4.61
N ARG A 331 8.98 -20.74 -3.28
CA ARG A 331 8.28 -19.74 -2.47
C ARG A 331 8.77 -18.31 -2.74
N ALA A 332 10.06 -18.11 -2.96
CA ALA A 332 10.60 -16.80 -3.34
C ALA A 332 10.11 -16.40 -4.73
N CYS A 333 10.12 -17.34 -5.66
CA CYS A 333 9.60 -17.14 -7.02
C CYS A 333 8.13 -16.73 -7.01
N ASP A 334 7.28 -17.41 -6.22
CA ASP A 334 5.86 -17.08 -6.12
C ASP A 334 5.65 -15.65 -5.62
N TRP A 335 6.39 -15.23 -4.60
CA TRP A 335 6.33 -13.86 -4.08
C TRP A 335 6.82 -12.82 -5.10
N MET A 336 7.96 -13.07 -5.74
CA MET A 336 8.52 -12.18 -6.75
C MET A 336 7.59 -12.07 -7.97
N ARG A 337 6.86 -13.13 -8.28
CA ARG A 337 5.81 -13.11 -9.31
C ARG A 337 4.64 -12.21 -8.93
N LEU A 338 4.18 -12.23 -7.68
CA LEU A 338 3.15 -11.31 -7.19
C LEU A 338 3.62 -9.84 -7.30
N LYS A 339 4.88 -9.57 -6.96
CA LYS A 339 5.51 -8.25 -7.17
C LYS A 339 5.54 -7.87 -8.65
N PHE A 340 5.97 -8.79 -9.53
CA PHE A 340 6.00 -8.57 -10.98
C PHE A 340 4.61 -8.25 -11.54
N LYS A 341 3.58 -9.03 -11.18
CA LYS A 341 2.18 -8.78 -11.58
C LYS A 341 1.72 -7.40 -11.11
N SER A 342 1.97 -7.06 -9.84
CA SER A 342 1.64 -5.73 -9.27
C SER A 342 2.30 -4.60 -10.04
N LEU A 343 3.57 -4.77 -10.37
CA LEU A 343 4.36 -3.82 -11.14
C LEU A 343 3.78 -3.59 -12.55
N GLN A 344 3.35 -4.65 -13.26
CA GLN A 344 2.76 -4.49 -14.61
C GLN A 344 1.51 -3.58 -14.59
N VAL A 345 0.68 -3.72 -13.55
CA VAL A 345 -0.51 -2.86 -13.39
C VAL A 345 -0.10 -1.42 -13.06
N PHE A 346 0.83 -1.22 -12.13
CA PHE A 346 1.33 0.12 -11.81
C PHE A 346 1.96 0.80 -13.04
N GLN A 347 2.73 0.08 -13.85
CA GLN A 347 3.36 0.62 -15.05
C GLN A 347 2.33 1.04 -16.10
N HIS A 348 1.20 0.33 -16.20
CA HIS A 348 0.09 0.75 -17.03
C HIS A 348 -0.45 2.11 -16.58
N MET A 349 -0.69 2.26 -15.27
CA MET A 349 -1.14 3.52 -14.67
C MET A 349 -0.13 4.65 -14.89
N LEU A 350 1.17 4.36 -14.75
CA LEU A 350 2.26 5.29 -15.01
C LEU A 350 2.30 5.73 -16.48
N ARG A 351 2.09 4.81 -17.43
CA ARG A 351 2.05 5.10 -18.87
C ARG A 351 0.90 6.02 -19.24
N HIS A 352 -0.26 5.85 -18.60
CA HIS A 352 -1.42 6.72 -18.77
C HIS A 352 -1.40 7.97 -17.91
N THR A 353 -0.36 8.14 -17.09
CA THR A 353 -0.24 9.28 -16.16
C THR A 353 -1.51 9.44 -15.32
N THR A 354 -1.99 8.33 -14.74
CA THR A 354 -3.23 8.27 -13.97
C THR A 354 -3.05 7.52 -12.64
N THR A 355 -3.85 7.89 -11.63
CA THR A 355 -3.97 7.11 -10.38
C THR A 355 -5.17 6.16 -10.43
N LYS A 356 -5.95 6.18 -11.51
CA LYS A 356 -7.08 5.29 -11.70
C LYS A 356 -6.55 3.88 -12.00
N TYR A 357 -7.02 2.90 -11.23
CA TYR A 357 -6.78 1.50 -11.52
C TYR A 357 -7.36 1.12 -12.90
N PRO A 358 -6.69 0.26 -13.70
CA PRO A 358 -7.25 -0.16 -14.98
C PRO A 358 -8.60 -0.84 -14.78
N ASP A 359 -9.51 -0.69 -15.74
CA ASP A 359 -10.80 -1.36 -15.69
C ASP A 359 -10.60 -2.88 -15.77
N VAL A 360 -10.69 -3.54 -14.61
CA VAL A 360 -10.48 -4.98 -14.42
C VAL A 360 -11.44 -5.85 -15.23
N LEU A 361 -12.49 -5.28 -15.84
CA LEU A 361 -13.45 -5.98 -16.70
C LEU A 361 -13.44 -5.49 -18.16
N ALA A 362 -12.43 -4.72 -18.58
CA ALA A 362 -12.35 -4.10 -19.91
C ALA A 362 -12.42 -5.10 -21.08
N ASP A 363 -12.08 -6.37 -20.85
CA ASP A 363 -12.10 -7.46 -21.82
C ASP A 363 -13.31 -8.41 -21.67
N GLN A 364 -14.19 -8.14 -20.71
CA GLN A 364 -15.36 -8.98 -20.40
C GLN A 364 -16.61 -8.56 -21.19
N PRO A 365 -17.62 -9.45 -21.32
CA PRO A 365 -18.89 -9.11 -21.94
C PRO A 365 -19.58 -7.91 -21.26
N ALA A 366 -20.25 -7.08 -22.05
CA ALA A 366 -21.02 -5.94 -21.53
C ALA A 366 -22.04 -6.40 -20.48
N GLY A 367 -22.12 -5.67 -19.36
CA GLY A 367 -23.01 -6.00 -18.24
C GLY A 367 -22.39 -6.92 -17.18
N THR A 368 -21.16 -7.42 -17.39
CA THR A 368 -20.39 -8.08 -16.32
C THR A 368 -20.13 -7.08 -15.20
N THR A 369 -20.36 -7.49 -13.96
CA THR A 369 -20.15 -6.69 -12.75
C THR A 369 -18.99 -7.24 -11.92
N LEU A 370 -18.43 -6.42 -11.02
CA LEU A 370 -17.41 -6.88 -10.08
C LEU A 370 -17.89 -8.07 -9.23
N ALA A 371 -19.16 -8.05 -8.81
CA ALA A 371 -19.75 -9.13 -8.03
C ALA A 371 -19.87 -10.44 -8.83
N SER A 372 -20.29 -10.37 -10.09
CA SER A 372 -20.45 -11.56 -10.95
C SER A 372 -19.12 -12.14 -11.45
N ALA A 373 -18.03 -11.37 -11.41
CA ALA A 373 -16.70 -11.77 -11.89
C ALA A 373 -15.65 -11.69 -10.77
N LEU A 374 -16.06 -11.91 -9.52
CA LEU A 374 -15.24 -11.68 -8.33
C LEU A 374 -13.88 -12.40 -8.38
N ASP A 375 -13.84 -13.68 -8.81
CA ASP A 375 -12.60 -14.45 -8.90
C ASP A 375 -11.58 -13.78 -9.83
N LEU A 376 -12.04 -13.24 -10.97
CA LEU A 376 -11.21 -12.51 -11.91
C LEU A 376 -10.73 -11.18 -11.33
N VAL A 377 -11.63 -10.45 -10.66
CA VAL A 377 -11.29 -9.17 -10.01
C VAL A 377 -10.21 -9.36 -8.95
N ILE A 378 -10.37 -10.38 -8.09
CA ILE A 378 -9.36 -10.72 -7.07
C ILE A 378 -8.04 -11.10 -7.74
N HIS A 379 -8.07 -11.95 -8.76
CA HIS A 379 -6.86 -12.38 -9.47
C HIS A 379 -6.09 -11.22 -10.11
N ARG A 380 -6.80 -10.18 -10.57
CA ARG A 380 -6.22 -8.97 -11.16
C ARG A 380 -5.81 -7.93 -10.11
N SER A 381 -6.00 -8.16 -8.80
CA SER A 381 -5.54 -7.30 -7.68
C SER A 381 -4.45 -7.97 -6.82
N PRO A 382 -3.22 -8.14 -7.32
CA PRO A 382 -2.18 -8.94 -6.67
C PRO A 382 -1.50 -8.24 -5.48
N ILE A 383 -1.77 -6.95 -5.24
CA ILE A 383 -1.06 -6.16 -4.21
C ILE A 383 -1.34 -6.72 -2.81
N TRP A 384 -2.60 -7.02 -2.49
CA TRP A 384 -2.92 -7.61 -1.19
C TRP A 384 -2.17 -8.92 -0.98
N GLU A 385 -2.16 -9.78 -1.99
CA GLU A 385 -1.53 -11.11 -1.93
C GLU A 385 -0.03 -11.02 -1.69
N ALA A 386 0.67 -10.04 -2.27
CA ALA A 386 2.10 -9.85 -2.03
C ALA A 386 2.40 -9.52 -0.56
N GLY A 387 1.59 -8.67 0.09
CA GLY A 387 1.69 -8.40 1.53
C GLY A 387 1.32 -9.62 2.39
N ASP A 388 0.23 -10.31 2.02
CA ASP A 388 -0.27 -11.49 2.75
C ASP A 388 0.73 -12.65 2.70
N PHE A 389 1.46 -12.80 1.59
CA PHE A 389 2.47 -13.81 1.40
C PHE A 389 3.57 -13.74 2.46
N ILE A 390 4.03 -12.52 2.78
CA ILE A 390 5.05 -12.28 3.81
C ILE A 390 4.49 -12.42 5.21
N ARG A 391 3.24 -12.02 5.43
CA ARG A 391 2.58 -12.16 6.73
C ARG A 391 2.41 -13.62 7.16
N ILE A 392 1.91 -14.49 6.28
CA ILE A 392 1.56 -15.89 6.62
C ILE A 392 2.79 -16.68 7.05
N ALA A 393 3.87 -16.51 6.30
CA ALA A 393 5.15 -17.04 6.67
C ALA A 393 6.17 -15.96 6.33
N PRO A 394 6.78 -15.30 7.31
CA PRO A 394 7.86 -14.37 7.06
C PRO A 394 8.93 -15.02 6.19
N LEU A 395 9.93 -14.25 5.75
CA LEU A 395 11.04 -14.76 4.93
C LEU A 395 11.78 -15.98 5.52
N GLN A 396 11.42 -16.48 6.70
CA GLN A 396 11.88 -17.72 7.30
C GLN A 396 11.68 -18.95 6.40
N ARG A 397 12.71 -19.79 6.34
CA ARG A 397 12.63 -21.12 5.72
C ARG A 397 11.74 -22.07 6.54
N PRO A 398 11.10 -23.07 5.91
CA PRO A 398 10.50 -24.20 6.62
C PRO A 398 11.51 -24.83 7.59
N GLN A 399 11.02 -25.30 8.74
CA GLN A 399 11.87 -25.80 9.84
C GLN A 399 12.82 -26.93 9.39
N GLN A 400 12.42 -27.71 8.39
CA GLN A 400 13.18 -28.82 7.79
C GLN A 400 14.39 -28.36 6.97
N THR A 401 14.41 -27.10 6.52
CA THR A 401 15.46 -26.50 5.69
C THR A 401 16.05 -25.23 6.31
N ALA A 402 15.76 -24.97 7.58
CA ALA A 402 16.23 -23.79 8.31
C ALA A 402 17.76 -23.78 8.41
N CYS A 403 18.38 -22.61 8.48
CA CYS A 403 19.85 -22.43 8.51
C CYS A 403 20.57 -23.19 9.64
N PHE A 404 19.87 -23.61 10.69
CA PHE A 404 20.43 -24.48 11.75
C PHE A 404 20.58 -25.95 11.31
N SER A 405 20.00 -26.34 10.18
CA SER A 405 20.08 -27.70 9.60
C SER A 405 21.22 -27.86 8.59
N GLN A 406 21.69 -26.77 7.96
CA GLN A 406 22.86 -26.74 7.08
C GLN A 406 23.61 -25.40 7.22
N PRO A 407 24.90 -25.39 7.58
CA PRO A 407 25.64 -24.17 7.94
C PRO A 407 25.92 -23.18 6.80
N ASN A 408 25.62 -23.54 5.54
CA ASN A 408 25.96 -22.74 4.35
C ASN A 408 24.74 -22.06 3.69
N LEU A 409 23.56 -22.12 4.29
CA LEU A 409 22.33 -21.56 3.69
C LEU A 409 21.83 -20.35 4.48
N PRO A 410 21.33 -19.29 3.80
CA PRO A 410 20.72 -18.16 4.48
C PRO A 410 19.51 -18.63 5.30
N CYS A 411 19.24 -17.93 6.40
CA CYS A 411 18.06 -18.21 7.23
C CYS A 411 16.74 -17.81 6.53
N THR A 412 16.83 -17.17 5.37
CA THR A 412 15.68 -16.75 4.58
C THR A 412 15.37 -17.69 3.41
N LEU A 413 14.16 -17.58 2.89
CA LEU A 413 13.69 -18.23 1.66
C LEU A 413 14.33 -17.64 0.40
N LEU A 414 15.13 -16.57 0.53
CA LEU A 414 15.77 -15.91 -0.61
C LEU A 414 17.12 -16.59 -0.93
N PRO A 415 17.53 -16.59 -2.20
CA PRO A 415 18.90 -16.93 -2.59
C PRO A 415 19.92 -16.04 -1.86
N ALA A 416 21.10 -16.57 -1.54
CA ALA A 416 22.14 -15.85 -0.81
C ALA A 416 22.54 -14.49 -1.44
N PRO A 417 22.65 -14.34 -2.79
CA PRO A 417 22.92 -13.03 -3.40
C PRO A 417 21.86 -11.98 -3.08
N ILE A 418 20.58 -12.37 -3.12
CA ILE A 418 19.45 -11.47 -2.82
C ILE A 418 19.40 -11.19 -1.31
N ASP A 419 19.57 -12.21 -0.49
CA ASP A 419 19.58 -12.08 0.97
C ASP A 419 20.67 -11.11 1.49
N SER A 420 21.82 -11.08 0.79
CA SER A 420 22.94 -10.20 1.12
C SER A 420 22.67 -8.71 0.90
N THR A 421 21.56 -8.36 0.24
CA THR A 421 21.14 -6.97 0.01
C THR A 421 20.42 -6.35 1.21
N ILE A 422 20.13 -7.11 2.26
CA ILE A 422 19.53 -6.62 3.51
C ILE A 422 20.63 -6.06 4.42
N HIS A 423 20.51 -4.81 4.89
CA HIS A 423 21.50 -4.25 5.82
C HIS A 423 21.58 -5.01 7.15
N SER A 424 22.76 -4.96 7.78
CA SER A 424 23.02 -5.68 9.03
C SER A 424 22.78 -4.86 10.31
N MET A 425 22.28 -3.63 10.22
CA MET A 425 22.14 -2.72 11.37
C MET A 425 20.69 -2.65 11.89
N PRO A 426 20.44 -2.63 13.22
CA PRO A 426 21.41 -2.87 14.31
C PRO A 426 21.88 -4.33 14.38
N THR A 427 21.04 -5.28 13.96
CA THR A 427 21.42 -6.64 13.60
C THR A 427 20.67 -7.03 12.32
N TYR A 428 21.21 -7.99 11.56
CA TYR A 428 20.55 -8.51 10.35
C TYR A 428 19.14 -9.06 10.64
N GLU A 429 18.96 -9.74 11.79
CA GLU A 429 17.66 -10.28 12.17
C GLU A 429 16.63 -9.19 12.43
N GLU A 430 17.01 -8.16 13.20
CA GLU A 430 16.14 -7.02 13.48
C GLU A 430 15.83 -6.21 12.21
N ALA A 431 16.83 -5.98 11.35
CA ALA A 431 16.64 -5.32 10.05
C ALA A 431 15.62 -6.07 9.19
N ARG A 432 15.79 -7.39 9.02
CA ARG A 432 14.88 -8.24 8.26
C ARG A 432 13.45 -8.20 8.80
N ILE A 433 13.27 -8.25 10.12
CA ILE A 433 11.94 -8.18 10.75
C ILE A 433 11.29 -6.83 10.45
N LYS A 434 11.99 -5.73 10.75
CA LYS A 434 11.45 -4.37 10.60
C LYS A 434 11.12 -4.02 9.15
N GLN A 435 11.98 -4.40 8.21
CA GLN A 435 11.68 -4.16 6.81
C GLN A 435 10.47 -5.01 6.34
N GLY A 436 10.31 -6.23 6.86
CA GLY A 436 9.12 -7.05 6.61
C GLY A 436 7.84 -6.48 7.21
N GLU A 437 7.91 -5.77 8.34
CA GLU A 437 6.79 -5.03 8.91
C GLU A 437 6.40 -3.83 8.03
N VAL A 438 7.37 -3.01 7.62
CA VAL A 438 7.12 -1.86 6.74
C VAL A 438 6.56 -2.29 5.39
N PHE A 439 7.06 -3.39 4.81
CA PHE A 439 6.50 -3.96 3.58
C PHE A 439 5.03 -4.37 3.75
N GLN A 440 4.67 -5.05 4.86
CA GLN A 440 3.27 -5.40 5.09
C GLN A 440 2.39 -4.16 5.27
N GLN A 441 2.89 -3.15 5.98
CA GLN A 441 2.19 -1.88 6.16
C GLN A 441 1.94 -1.19 4.82
N SER A 442 2.98 -1.02 3.99
CA SER A 442 2.85 -0.35 2.70
C SER A 442 1.91 -1.12 1.77
N TRP A 443 2.08 -2.44 1.63
CA TRP A 443 1.30 -3.24 0.68
C TRP A 443 -0.16 -3.42 1.07
N PHE A 444 -0.48 -3.64 2.35
CA PHE A 444 -1.87 -3.71 2.79
C PHE A 444 -2.57 -2.35 2.68
N VAL A 445 -1.89 -1.24 3.00
CA VAL A 445 -2.48 0.09 2.84
C VAL A 445 -2.67 0.39 1.36
N MET A 446 -1.68 0.15 0.49
CA MET A 446 -1.80 0.32 -0.97
C MET A 446 -3.04 -0.37 -1.54
N SER A 447 -3.28 -1.63 -1.16
CA SER A 447 -4.47 -2.36 -1.60
C SER A 447 -5.76 -1.79 -0.99
N TRP A 448 -5.77 -1.49 0.31
CA TRP A 448 -6.94 -0.90 0.97
C TRP A 448 -7.36 0.46 0.39
N LEU A 449 -6.43 1.29 -0.08
CA LEU A 449 -6.79 2.56 -0.72
C LEU A 449 -7.64 2.38 -1.99
N ARG A 450 -7.52 1.23 -2.65
CA ARG A 450 -8.26 0.89 -3.89
C ARG A 450 -9.58 0.20 -3.59
N ASP A 451 -9.62 -0.61 -2.55
CA ASP A 451 -10.82 -1.29 -2.06
C ASP A 451 -11.03 -1.01 -0.56
N PRO A 452 -11.50 0.19 -0.20
CA PRO A 452 -11.54 0.58 1.20
C PRO A 452 -12.61 -0.16 2.01
N ALA A 453 -13.52 -0.87 1.34
CA ALA A 453 -14.48 -1.79 1.95
C ALA A 453 -13.95 -3.24 2.05
N LEU A 454 -12.82 -3.56 1.40
CA LEU A 454 -12.20 -4.88 1.30
C LEU A 454 -13.15 -5.97 0.76
N VAL A 455 -14.00 -5.59 -0.20
CA VAL A 455 -15.01 -6.47 -0.81
C VAL A 455 -14.47 -7.32 -1.96
N HIS A 456 -13.33 -6.99 -2.56
CA HIS A 456 -12.77 -7.69 -3.72
C HIS A 456 -11.25 -7.88 -3.69
N GLU A 457 -10.59 -7.73 -2.53
CA GLU A 457 -9.17 -8.07 -2.38
C GLU A 457 -8.89 -9.58 -2.17
N SER A 458 -9.83 -10.35 -1.61
CA SER A 458 -9.60 -11.80 -1.37
C SER A 458 -10.87 -12.58 -1.06
N HIS A 459 -10.88 -13.89 -1.30
CA HIS A 459 -11.89 -14.81 -0.75
C HIS A 459 -11.71 -15.11 0.74
N ASN A 460 -10.63 -14.63 1.38
CA ASN A 460 -10.40 -14.84 2.79
C ASN A 460 -11.24 -13.87 3.66
N PHE A 461 -12.00 -14.42 4.59
CA PHE A 461 -12.76 -13.62 5.56
C PHE A 461 -11.87 -12.69 6.39
N ALA A 462 -10.65 -13.11 6.73
CA ALA A 462 -9.72 -12.29 7.50
C ALA A 462 -9.30 -11.01 6.75
N THR A 463 -9.14 -11.09 5.42
CA THR A 463 -8.93 -9.93 4.55
C THR A 463 -10.15 -9.03 4.56
N PHE A 464 -11.34 -9.59 4.34
CA PHE A 464 -12.59 -8.84 4.29
C PHE A 464 -12.86 -8.04 5.58
N ILE A 465 -12.50 -8.57 6.75
CA ILE A 465 -12.64 -7.83 8.02
C ILE A 465 -11.49 -6.86 8.29
N GLY A 466 -10.39 -6.91 7.52
CA GLY A 466 -9.23 -6.06 7.73
C GLY A 466 -8.28 -6.52 8.85
N ASP A 467 -8.41 -7.77 9.32
CA ASP A 467 -7.67 -8.30 10.50
C ASP A 467 -6.16 -8.03 10.42
N TYR A 468 -5.60 -8.28 9.24
CA TYR A 468 -4.16 -8.16 9.00
C TYR A 468 -3.74 -6.70 8.88
N LEU A 469 -4.50 -5.88 8.15
CA LEU A 469 -4.25 -4.46 8.01
C LEU A 469 -4.30 -3.76 9.38
N GLU A 470 -5.33 -4.02 10.20
CA GLU A 470 -5.42 -3.47 11.55
C GLU A 470 -4.17 -3.84 12.36
N SER A 471 -3.80 -5.13 12.36
CA SER A 471 -2.71 -5.64 13.20
C SER A 471 -1.33 -5.06 12.89
N VAL A 472 -1.03 -4.75 11.61
CA VAL A 472 0.28 -4.22 11.22
C VAL A 472 0.45 -2.74 11.55
N LEU A 473 -0.63 -2.02 11.83
CA LEU A 473 -0.61 -0.60 12.19
C LEU A 473 -0.42 -0.37 13.70
N LEU A 474 -0.86 -1.30 14.55
CA LEU A 474 -0.87 -1.14 16.01
C LEU A 474 0.47 -0.76 16.67
N PRO A 475 1.66 -1.19 16.20
CA PRO A 475 2.89 -0.88 16.93
C PRO A 475 3.20 0.62 17.04
N HIS A 476 2.90 1.41 15.99
CA HIS A 476 3.36 2.80 15.86
C HIS A 476 2.40 3.76 15.14
N TYR A 477 1.37 3.24 14.46
CA TYR A 477 0.43 4.02 13.65
C TYR A 477 -0.99 4.00 14.25
N ASP A 478 -1.10 4.40 15.51
CA ASP A 478 -2.35 4.34 16.28
C ASP A 478 -3.45 5.23 15.68
N ILE A 479 -3.11 6.42 15.19
CA ILE A 479 -4.07 7.35 14.55
C ILE A 479 -4.50 6.80 13.18
N HIS A 480 -3.58 6.26 12.37
CA HIS A 480 -3.96 5.58 11.13
C HIS A 480 -4.84 4.37 11.39
N HIS A 481 -4.56 3.58 12.44
CA HIS A 481 -5.39 2.44 12.82
C HIS A 481 -6.84 2.88 13.10
N ALA A 482 -7.02 3.91 13.95
CA ALA A 482 -8.34 4.45 14.22
C ALA A 482 -9.04 4.97 12.94
N PHE A 483 -8.28 5.63 12.04
CA PHE A 483 -8.80 6.13 10.76
C PHE A 483 -9.24 5.00 9.82
N VAL A 484 -8.41 3.98 9.63
CA VAL A 484 -8.70 2.81 8.79
C VAL A 484 -9.97 2.11 9.27
N VAL A 485 -10.13 1.92 10.58
CA VAL A 485 -11.36 1.33 11.16
C VAL A 485 -12.59 2.15 10.79
N ALA A 486 -12.54 3.46 11.02
CA ALA A 486 -13.68 4.35 10.78
C ALA A 486 -14.04 4.44 9.29
N LYS A 487 -13.02 4.62 8.44
CA LYS A 487 -13.19 4.68 6.98
C LYS A 487 -13.69 3.36 6.42
N MET A 488 -13.12 2.22 6.82
CA MET A 488 -13.57 0.91 6.38
C MET A 488 -15.01 0.60 6.80
N ALA A 489 -15.41 0.94 8.04
CA ALA A 489 -16.80 0.80 8.47
C ALA A 489 -17.75 1.63 7.59
N ALA A 490 -17.39 2.89 7.32
CA ALA A 490 -18.19 3.79 6.52
C ALA A 490 -18.34 3.27 5.08
N GLU A 491 -17.24 2.83 4.47
CA GLU A 491 -17.21 2.28 3.10
C GLU A 491 -17.97 0.95 3.00
N LYS A 492 -17.84 0.05 3.98
CA LYS A 492 -18.67 -1.16 4.08
C LYS A 492 -20.15 -0.82 4.19
N SER A 493 -20.53 0.22 4.93
CA SER A 493 -21.93 0.66 5.00
C SER A 493 -22.43 1.29 3.70
N ALA A 494 -21.54 1.72 2.81
CA ALA A 494 -21.87 2.36 1.54
C ALA A 494 -21.82 1.40 0.34
N ALA A 495 -21.21 0.22 0.49
CA ALA A 495 -21.05 -0.79 -0.56
C ALA A 495 -22.34 -1.60 -0.85
N THR A 496 -23.40 -0.89 -1.20
CA THR A 496 -24.77 -1.39 -1.49
C THR A 496 -24.84 -2.46 -2.57
N ALA A 497 -23.90 -2.47 -3.53
CA ALA A 497 -23.81 -3.50 -4.56
C ALA A 497 -23.62 -4.92 -3.99
N TRP A 498 -23.13 -5.04 -2.75
CA TRP A 498 -22.83 -6.31 -2.09
C TRP A 498 -23.90 -6.74 -1.08
N MET A 499 -25.02 -6.02 -1.00
CA MET A 499 -26.08 -6.31 -0.01
C MET A 499 -26.61 -7.74 -0.15
N ASN A 500 -26.81 -8.18 -1.39
CA ASN A 500 -27.32 -9.51 -1.74
C ASN A 500 -26.22 -10.45 -2.26
N ALA A 501 -24.94 -10.14 -2.01
CA ALA A 501 -23.84 -11.02 -2.40
C ALA A 501 -23.87 -12.33 -1.61
N GLU A 502 -23.19 -13.36 -2.12
CA GLU A 502 -23.07 -14.64 -1.43
C GLU A 502 -22.04 -14.59 -0.28
N GLY A 503 -22.14 -15.56 0.63
CA GLY A 503 -21.14 -15.79 1.68
C GLY A 503 -20.99 -14.64 2.67
N PHE A 504 -19.74 -14.33 3.02
CA PHE A 504 -19.43 -13.31 4.03
C PHE A 504 -19.51 -11.86 3.52
N ARG A 505 -19.76 -11.62 2.23
CA ARG A 505 -19.95 -10.27 1.68
C ARG A 505 -21.39 -9.78 1.82
N ALA A 506 -22.34 -10.72 1.94
CA ALA A 506 -23.75 -10.45 2.19
C ALA A 506 -23.93 -9.49 3.37
N GLY A 507 -24.84 -8.52 3.19
CA GLY A 507 -25.17 -7.53 4.21
C GLY A 507 -24.26 -6.31 4.23
N THR A 508 -23.27 -6.24 3.33
CA THR A 508 -22.49 -5.02 3.08
C THR A 508 -23.39 -3.99 2.39
N GLY A 509 -23.28 -2.71 2.76
CA GLY A 509 -24.15 -1.64 2.30
C GLY A 509 -25.36 -1.35 3.20
N LYS A 510 -25.45 -2.04 4.35
CA LYS A 510 -26.47 -1.81 5.38
C LYS A 510 -25.81 -1.27 6.65
N ILE A 511 -26.38 -0.23 7.24
CA ILE A 511 -25.86 0.38 8.48
C ILE A 511 -26.10 -0.54 9.67
N ALA A 512 -27.33 -1.01 9.88
CA ALA A 512 -27.70 -2.02 10.87
C ALA A 512 -27.28 -3.43 10.41
N SER A 513 -25.98 -3.62 10.24
CA SER A 513 -25.35 -4.85 9.79
C SER A 513 -24.09 -5.11 10.58
N VAL A 514 -23.87 -6.36 10.98
CA VAL A 514 -22.61 -6.73 11.66
C VAL A 514 -21.39 -6.42 10.78
N ARG A 515 -21.54 -6.43 9.45
CA ARG A 515 -20.45 -6.18 8.50
C ARG A 515 -19.75 -4.85 8.72
N THR A 516 -20.51 -3.84 9.11
CA THR A 516 -20.03 -2.50 9.44
C THR A 516 -19.12 -2.50 10.68
N PHE A 517 -19.25 -3.50 11.56
CA PHE A 517 -18.56 -3.61 12.84
C PHE A 517 -17.56 -4.77 12.89
N SER A 518 -17.26 -5.39 11.75
CA SER A 518 -16.42 -6.58 11.69
C SER A 518 -14.94 -6.21 11.88
N PHE A 519 -14.53 -5.93 13.11
CA PHE A 519 -13.15 -5.59 13.49
C PHE A 519 -12.64 -6.55 14.55
N LYS A 520 -11.60 -7.30 14.20
CA LYS A 520 -11.11 -8.39 15.04
C LYS A 520 -10.21 -7.88 16.16
N GLN A 521 -9.37 -6.88 15.91
CA GLN A 521 -8.34 -6.44 16.85
C GLN A 521 -8.90 -5.53 17.95
N ILE A 522 -9.85 -4.68 17.60
CA ILE A 522 -10.44 -3.68 18.51
C ILE A 522 -11.10 -4.29 19.75
N ARG A 523 -11.57 -5.54 19.65
CA ARG A 523 -12.12 -6.27 20.80
C ARG A 523 -11.13 -6.29 21.97
N ASN A 524 -9.87 -6.63 21.69
CA ASN A 524 -8.88 -6.90 22.73
C ASN A 524 -7.87 -5.77 22.86
N ASN A 525 -7.70 -4.96 21.82
CA ASN A 525 -6.71 -3.91 21.80
C ASN A 525 -7.14 -2.75 20.89
N LYS A 526 -7.44 -1.59 21.50
CA LYS A 526 -7.61 -0.33 20.75
C LYS A 526 -6.27 0.28 20.33
N SER A 527 -5.16 -0.27 20.84
CA SER A 527 -3.78 0.25 20.74
C SER A 527 -3.70 1.73 21.05
N PRO A 528 -4.04 2.15 22.28
CA PRO A 528 -3.96 3.57 22.57
C PRO A 528 -2.49 3.98 22.72
N PRO A 529 -2.09 5.16 22.22
CA PRO A 529 -0.76 5.73 22.45
C PRO A 529 -0.42 5.77 23.96
N PRO A 530 0.86 5.92 24.34
CA PRO A 530 1.25 6.19 25.73
C PRO A 530 0.46 7.38 26.33
N ALA A 531 0.24 7.38 27.64
CA ALA A 531 -0.61 8.39 28.29
C ALA A 531 -0.07 9.82 28.17
N ASP A 532 1.23 9.98 27.98
CA ASP A 532 1.95 11.24 27.79
C ASP A 532 2.15 11.61 26.30
N ASP A 533 1.69 10.76 25.37
CA ASP A 533 1.80 10.97 23.94
C ASP A 533 0.76 12.02 23.46
N PRO A 534 1.16 13.03 22.66
CA PRO A 534 0.24 14.06 22.17
C PRO A 534 -0.93 13.51 21.36
N ARG A 535 -0.79 12.32 20.77
CA ARG A 535 -1.85 11.66 19.98
C ARG A 535 -2.96 11.06 20.86
N ARG A 536 -2.70 10.83 22.15
CA ARG A 536 -3.57 10.05 23.04
C ARG A 536 -5.01 10.57 23.07
N THR A 537 -5.20 11.86 23.31
CA THR A 537 -6.54 12.46 23.46
C THR A 537 -7.34 12.36 22.16
N THR A 538 -6.72 12.63 21.02
CA THR A 538 -7.38 12.53 19.70
C THR A 538 -7.73 11.09 19.37
N HIS A 539 -6.82 10.15 19.63
CA HIS A 539 -7.08 8.72 19.46
C HIS A 539 -8.30 8.24 20.26
N GLU A 540 -8.38 8.58 21.56
CA GLU A 540 -9.53 8.22 22.40
C GLU A 540 -10.82 8.89 21.90
N ARG A 541 -10.76 10.15 21.46
CA ARG A 541 -11.87 10.90 20.86
C ARG A 541 -12.39 10.19 19.60
N MET A 542 -11.50 9.77 18.71
CA MET A 542 -11.82 9.04 17.49
C MET A 542 -12.60 7.76 17.79
N PHE A 543 -12.11 6.90 18.68
CA PHE A 543 -12.83 5.67 19.03
C PHE A 543 -14.15 5.91 19.77
N ALA A 544 -14.20 6.89 20.67
CA ALA A 544 -15.45 7.23 21.37
C ALA A 544 -16.50 7.78 20.38
N ASN A 545 -16.09 8.63 19.43
CA ASN A 545 -16.99 9.15 18.40
C ASN A 545 -17.38 8.09 17.37
N PHE A 546 -16.51 7.13 17.06
CA PHE A 546 -16.87 5.98 16.24
C PHE A 546 -18.04 5.23 16.86
N ALA A 547 -17.93 4.88 18.16
CA ALA A 547 -19.00 4.20 18.88
C ALA A 547 -20.31 5.02 18.90
N ARG A 548 -20.24 6.32 19.22
CA ARG A 548 -21.43 7.20 19.20
C ARG A 548 -22.07 7.27 17.82
N MET A 549 -21.27 7.57 16.80
CA MET A 549 -21.72 7.70 15.42
C MET A 549 -22.49 6.46 14.99
N TRP A 550 -21.92 5.28 15.18
CA TRP A 550 -22.57 4.05 14.76
C TRP A 550 -23.81 3.69 15.57
N ILE A 551 -23.84 3.97 16.88
CA ILE A 551 -25.05 3.75 17.69
C ILE A 551 -26.20 4.66 17.23
N PHE A 552 -25.93 5.94 16.94
CA PHE A 552 -26.94 6.83 16.34
C PHE A 552 -27.42 6.32 14.99
N LEU A 553 -26.50 5.94 14.11
CA LEU A 553 -26.83 5.51 12.75
C LEU A 553 -27.60 4.19 12.71
N VAL A 554 -27.26 3.22 13.56
CA VAL A 554 -27.99 1.94 13.66
C VAL A 554 -29.42 2.18 14.15
N GLU A 555 -29.61 3.04 15.15
CA GLU A 555 -30.95 3.35 15.64
C GLU A 555 -31.84 4.00 14.55
N ASP A 556 -31.28 4.96 13.80
CA ASP A 556 -31.96 5.62 12.69
C ASP A 556 -32.29 4.65 11.55
N ASP A 557 -31.34 3.78 11.15
CA ASP A 557 -31.56 2.77 10.11
C ASP A 557 -32.67 1.78 10.51
N LEU A 558 -32.71 1.35 11.77
CA LEU A 558 -33.78 0.49 12.28
C LEU A 558 -35.14 1.20 12.30
N LYS A 559 -35.20 2.48 12.71
CA LYS A 559 -36.45 3.26 12.69
C LYS A 559 -36.99 3.48 11.29
N THR A 560 -36.09 3.73 10.34
CA THR A 560 -36.46 4.14 8.98
C THR A 560 -36.75 2.94 8.09
N SER A 561 -35.91 1.91 8.13
CA SER A 561 -36.06 0.75 7.26
C SER A 561 -36.83 -0.39 7.93
N GLY A 562 -36.75 -0.54 9.25
CA GLY A 562 -37.28 -1.71 9.96
C GLY A 562 -36.57 -3.02 9.60
N GLU A 563 -35.33 -2.96 9.11
CA GLU A 563 -34.56 -4.12 8.66
C GLU A 563 -33.20 -4.18 9.36
N ILE A 564 -32.72 -5.39 9.62
CA ILE A 564 -31.45 -5.66 10.29
C ILE A 564 -30.77 -6.84 9.62
N PHE A 565 -29.45 -6.78 9.44
CA PHE A 565 -28.67 -7.89 8.91
C PHE A 565 -27.82 -8.48 10.04
N ASP A 566 -28.20 -9.68 10.49
CA ASP A 566 -27.63 -10.36 11.66
C ASP A 566 -27.96 -9.66 12.99
N ARG A 567 -29.23 -9.77 13.41
CA ARG A 567 -29.74 -9.12 14.62
C ARG A 567 -28.87 -9.38 15.86
N GLN A 568 -28.49 -10.64 16.08
CA GLN A 568 -27.77 -11.02 17.29
C GLN A 568 -26.38 -10.35 17.32
N GLU A 569 -25.65 -10.41 16.22
CA GLU A 569 -24.31 -9.84 16.16
C GLU A 569 -24.34 -8.30 16.17
N VAL A 570 -25.33 -7.66 15.53
CA VAL A 570 -25.50 -6.20 15.62
C VAL A 570 -25.75 -5.77 17.07
N LEU A 571 -26.61 -6.47 17.81
CA LEU A 571 -26.85 -6.17 19.22
C LEU A 571 -25.59 -6.36 20.07
N ARG A 572 -24.82 -7.42 19.83
CA ARG A 572 -23.50 -7.62 20.48
C ARG A 572 -22.55 -6.46 20.19
N ALA A 573 -22.47 -6.01 18.94
CA ALA A 573 -21.61 -4.89 18.54
C ALA A 573 -22.02 -3.58 19.23
N VAL A 574 -23.31 -3.26 19.22
CA VAL A 574 -23.86 -2.04 19.86
C VAL A 574 -23.59 -2.05 21.36
N ARG A 575 -23.81 -3.18 22.04
CA ARG A 575 -23.53 -3.34 23.48
C ARG A 575 -22.04 -3.19 23.79
N PHE A 576 -21.18 -3.76 22.96
CA PHE A 576 -19.74 -3.64 23.11
C PHE A 576 -19.25 -2.20 22.89
N MET A 577 -19.69 -1.55 21.81
CA MET A 577 -19.35 -0.15 21.53
C MET A 577 -19.82 0.80 22.64
N ARG A 578 -20.95 0.51 23.31
CA ARG A 578 -21.41 1.27 24.47
C ARG A 578 -20.35 1.31 25.58
N THR A 579 -19.69 0.18 25.88
CA THR A 579 -18.70 0.14 26.97
C THR A 579 -17.47 1.00 26.67
N TRP A 580 -17.16 1.23 25.39
CA TRP A 580 -16.00 2.03 25.00
C TRP A 580 -16.11 3.46 25.49
N ILE A 581 -17.33 4.01 25.62
CA ILE A 581 -17.52 5.39 26.05
C ILE A 581 -17.03 5.58 27.49
N ALA A 582 -17.45 4.70 28.40
CA ALA A 582 -16.98 4.72 29.78
C ALA A 582 -15.47 4.39 29.86
N ASP A 583 -15.00 3.43 29.09
CA ASP A 583 -13.59 3.02 29.07
C ASP A 583 -12.66 4.16 28.60
N LEU A 584 -13.07 4.94 27.60
CA LEU A 584 -12.25 5.96 26.95
C LEU A 584 -12.43 7.37 27.55
N GLU A 585 -13.61 7.69 28.07
CA GLU A 585 -13.91 9.04 28.60
C GLU A 585 -14.12 9.05 30.12
N GLY A 586 -14.04 7.89 30.78
CA GLY A 586 -14.17 7.77 32.23
C GLY A 586 -15.59 7.89 32.78
N ALA A 587 -16.60 8.01 31.91
CA ALA A 587 -18.00 8.07 32.29
C ALA A 587 -18.94 7.54 31.20
N GLU A 588 -20.07 6.98 31.62
CA GLU A 588 -21.16 6.60 30.72
C GLU A 588 -21.79 7.84 30.05
N ASP A 589 -22.40 7.64 28.88
CA ASP A 589 -23.13 8.68 28.15
C ASP A 589 -24.64 8.36 28.14
N PRO A 590 -25.46 9.08 28.93
CA PRO A 590 -26.89 8.79 29.05
C PRO A 590 -27.65 8.81 27.72
N ALA A 591 -27.22 9.66 26.77
CA ALA A 591 -27.85 9.70 25.45
C ALA A 591 -27.55 8.43 24.66
N VAL A 592 -26.31 7.95 24.70
CA VAL A 592 -25.91 6.69 24.07
C VAL A 592 -26.65 5.52 24.72
N ASN A 593 -26.76 5.49 26.05
CA ASN A 593 -27.47 4.44 26.78
C ASN A 593 -28.96 4.39 26.41
N ALA A 594 -29.60 5.55 26.23
CA ALA A 594 -30.98 5.63 25.75
C ALA A 594 -31.13 5.10 24.30
N LEU A 595 -30.18 5.38 23.41
CA LEU A 595 -30.18 4.85 22.04
C LEU A 595 -30.00 3.33 22.02
N VAL A 596 -29.10 2.79 22.85
CA VAL A 596 -28.92 1.33 22.97
C VAL A 596 -30.23 0.68 23.41
N LEU A 597 -30.93 1.22 24.42
CA LEU A 597 -32.25 0.73 24.84
C LEU A 597 -33.31 0.84 23.73
N SER A 598 -33.26 1.89 22.92
CA SER A 598 -34.12 2.06 21.75
C SER A 598 -33.84 1.00 20.68
N ILE A 599 -32.57 0.73 20.35
CA ILE A 599 -32.15 -0.35 19.44
C ILE A 599 -32.62 -1.71 19.94
N GLU A 600 -32.47 -2.01 21.24
CA GLU A 600 -32.94 -3.25 21.87
C GLU A 600 -34.46 -3.45 21.76
N ALA A 601 -35.22 -2.35 21.81
CA ALA A 601 -36.68 -2.38 21.65
C ALA A 601 -37.10 -2.56 20.18
N LEU A 602 -36.36 -1.97 19.24
CA LEU A 602 -36.65 -2.02 17.80
C LEU A 602 -36.26 -3.37 17.18
N ALA A 603 -35.07 -3.87 17.52
CA ALA A 603 -34.46 -5.03 16.88
C ALA A 603 -35.33 -6.30 16.83
N PRO A 604 -36.10 -6.69 17.87
CA PRO A 604 -36.97 -7.87 17.83
C PRO A 604 -38.06 -7.80 16.75
N THR A 605 -38.51 -6.59 16.41
CA THR A 605 -39.55 -6.35 15.40
C THR A 605 -38.98 -6.09 14.00
N ALA A 606 -37.68 -5.81 13.90
CA ALA A 606 -37.02 -5.61 12.62
C ALA A 606 -36.97 -6.90 11.81
N LYS A 607 -37.19 -6.78 10.50
CA LYS A 607 -37.04 -7.87 9.54
C LYS A 607 -35.58 -8.28 9.47
N GLU A 608 -35.32 -9.53 9.84
CA GLU A 608 -34.00 -10.15 9.70
C GLU A 608 -33.74 -10.40 8.21
N LEU A 609 -32.67 -9.80 7.69
CA LEU A 609 -32.25 -9.93 6.30
C LEU A 609 -31.33 -11.12 6.09
N ARG A 610 -30.64 -11.57 7.14
CA ARG A 610 -29.74 -12.71 7.07
C ARG A 610 -30.50 -14.03 7.23
N THR A 611 -30.48 -14.88 6.21
CA THR A 611 -31.22 -16.14 6.25
C THR A 611 -30.59 -17.16 7.21
N PRO A 612 -31.37 -18.11 7.76
CA PRO A 612 -30.84 -19.21 8.56
C PRO A 612 -29.78 -20.03 7.83
N GLU A 613 -29.93 -20.23 6.52
CA GLU A 613 -28.95 -20.92 5.68
C GLU A 613 -27.63 -20.13 5.64
N ASN A 614 -27.68 -18.82 5.42
CA ASN A 614 -26.48 -17.99 5.40
C ASN A 614 -25.77 -17.95 6.77
N ILE A 615 -26.53 -18.01 7.87
CA ILE A 615 -25.99 -18.13 9.23
C ILE A 615 -25.27 -19.47 9.41
N ALA A 616 -25.88 -20.57 8.96
CA ALA A 616 -25.30 -21.90 9.07
C ALA A 616 -24.03 -22.07 8.21
N GLU A 617 -24.03 -21.52 7.00
CA GLU A 617 -22.90 -21.61 6.06
C GLU A 617 -21.75 -20.66 6.44
N ASN A 618 -22.06 -19.52 7.06
CA ASN A 618 -21.08 -18.50 7.38
C ASN A 618 -21.20 -18.08 8.85
N PRO A 619 -20.90 -18.93 9.85
CA PRO A 619 -21.18 -18.59 11.25
C PRO A 619 -20.32 -17.44 11.82
N GLY A 620 -19.18 -17.10 11.20
CA GLY A 620 -18.23 -16.11 11.71
C GLY A 620 -18.20 -14.82 10.90
N THR A 621 -19.17 -13.92 11.07
CA THR A 621 -19.41 -12.83 10.12
C THR A 621 -19.18 -11.41 10.62
N GLY A 622 -18.87 -11.21 11.90
CA GLY A 622 -18.29 -9.92 12.25
C GLY A 622 -17.51 -9.83 13.53
N LEU A 623 -17.93 -10.43 14.63
CA LEU A 623 -17.30 -10.06 15.89
C LEU A 623 -16.18 -11.01 16.36
N GLN A 624 -16.14 -12.30 16.01
CA GLN A 624 -14.93 -13.17 15.90
C GLN A 624 -15.27 -14.68 15.95
N PRO A 625 -14.32 -15.57 15.56
CA PRO A 625 -14.37 -17.02 15.77
C PRO A 625 -14.08 -17.51 17.21
N THR A 626 -13.71 -16.64 18.15
CA THR A 626 -13.16 -17.02 19.48
C THR A 626 -14.19 -17.20 20.60
N GLY A 627 -15.49 -17.00 20.32
CA GLY A 627 -16.58 -17.35 21.25
C GLY A 627 -16.71 -16.47 22.51
N THR A 628 -15.98 -15.37 22.61
CA THR A 628 -15.93 -14.50 23.80
C THR A 628 -17.04 -13.44 23.85
N TRP A 629 -17.96 -13.40 22.87
CA TRP A 629 -19.04 -12.41 22.78
C TRP A 629 -20.25 -12.70 23.68
N GLY A 630 -20.26 -13.84 24.38
CA GLY A 630 -21.37 -14.24 25.24
C GLY A 630 -21.68 -13.27 26.38
N GLU A 631 -20.71 -12.49 26.83
CA GLU A 631 -20.95 -11.44 27.84
C GLU A 631 -21.88 -10.32 27.34
N PHE A 632 -21.96 -10.14 26.02
CA PHE A 632 -22.84 -9.19 25.36
C PHE A 632 -24.12 -9.85 24.82
N ASP A 633 -24.45 -11.08 25.22
CA ASP A 633 -25.72 -11.73 24.82
C ASP A 633 -26.92 -11.19 25.60
N ALA A 634 -26.69 -10.80 26.86
CA ALA A 634 -27.73 -10.22 27.69
C ALA A 634 -28.06 -8.78 27.24
N PRO A 635 -29.36 -8.41 27.17
CA PRO A 635 -29.76 -7.03 26.92
C PRO A 635 -29.19 -6.06 27.96
N TYR A 636 -28.82 -4.87 27.51
CA TYR A 636 -28.51 -3.77 28.42
C TYR A 636 -29.78 -3.35 29.17
N ASN A 637 -29.73 -3.31 30.50
CA ASN A 637 -30.90 -3.05 31.36
C ASN A 637 -30.96 -1.62 31.92
N GLY A 638 -30.08 -0.74 31.45
CA GLY A 638 -30.04 0.66 31.88
C GLY A 638 -29.20 0.96 33.13
N ASN A 639 -28.48 -0.04 33.68
CA ASN A 639 -27.61 0.11 34.86
C ASN A 639 -26.12 0.01 34.52
#